data_AF-A0AAX3AB21-F1
#
_entry.id   AF-A0AAX3AB21-F1
#
_cell.length_a   1.000
_cell.length_b   1.000
_cell.length_c   1.000
_cell.angle_alpha   90.00
_cell.angle_beta   90.00
_cell.angle_gamma   90.00
#
_symmetry.space_group_name_H-M   'P 1'
#
loop_
_entity.id
_entity.type
_entity.pdbx_description
1 polymer ?
#
loop_
_entity_poly.entity_id
_entity_poly.type
_entity_poly.pdbx_seq_one_letter_code
_entity_poly.pdbx_strand_id
1 'polypeptide(L)'
;MSVSEIYETMDYGTAPENAADALAWLVDQGSRFGHFIDGAFTEARDDFESRNPANGNVLATLTQASQAEVDTAVAAARKAQPKWAKLGGHGRARFLYALARLLQKHSRLFAVLETLDNGKPIREARDVDVPLAQRHFYYHAGMAQLMETELPDAEALGVCGQIIPWNFPLLMLAWKVAPALAMGNTVVLKPAEYTSLTALQFADICVQAGLPKGVVNIVTGDGAVGEMIVQAEVDKIAFTGSTPVGRRIREATAGSGKALTLELGGKSPYIVFDDADLDSAVEGLVDAIWFNQGQVCCAGSRLLVHEPVADRFYAKLRARMAKLRVGDPLDKSVDVGALVDPVQVQRVTEMVAANTSGEVFTAGDIPATGCYYPPTLITGMNPADPLMQDEIFGPVLVSTTFRTPAEAVELANNTRYGLAATVWSENINLALDIAPKLVSGIVWVNGTNMMDAAAGFGGVRESGFGREGGWEGLAAYTRPKTTQKPLKEITAFSGSGTPADPIDRTAKLYIGGKQSRPDSGYSAPVWGKSGDLLGHVSLASRKDVRNAAEAAHAAKGWSKTTGHLRAQILYYIAENLAARGDEFARRLDAMQGAKSGKSEVDLAVKRLFTYAAWADKYDGQVHGVPIRGVALAMKEPVGVIGALCPAEAPLLGLISCMAPAIAMGNRIILSASGPFPLAATDFVQVLETSDVPAGVVNILTGPQKDIAETLARHMDVDAVWSFGDKAQSETVERASAQNLKRTWVNNGMARDWDGAEGEGKAFLHAATEVKNIWIPYGE
;
A
#
# COMPACT_ATOMS: atom_id res chain seq x y z
N MET A 1 -4.61 33.79 -41.05
CA MET A 1 -5.91 34.46 -41.24
C MET A 1 -5.74 35.96 -41.12
N SER A 2 -6.43 36.73 -41.94
CA SER A 2 -6.61 38.17 -41.74
C SER A 2 -7.54 38.43 -40.54
N VAL A 3 -7.51 39.63 -39.97
CA VAL A 3 -8.43 40.02 -38.88
C VAL A 3 -9.89 39.89 -39.31
N SER A 4 -10.19 40.18 -40.59
CA SER A 4 -11.54 40.01 -41.18
C SER A 4 -11.98 38.54 -41.14
N GLU A 5 -11.11 37.62 -41.56
CA GLU A 5 -11.40 36.17 -41.55
C GLU A 5 -11.65 35.65 -40.13
N ILE A 6 -10.87 36.11 -39.13
CA ILE A 6 -11.07 35.70 -37.73
C ILE A 6 -12.43 36.19 -37.19
N TYR A 7 -12.84 37.42 -37.54
CA TYR A 7 -14.15 37.94 -37.14
C TYR A 7 -15.32 37.30 -37.91
N GLU A 8 -15.10 36.86 -39.15
CA GLU A 8 -16.10 36.18 -39.98
C GLU A 8 -16.28 34.71 -39.61
N THR A 9 -15.19 33.98 -39.33
CA THR A 9 -15.27 32.58 -38.91
C THR A 9 -15.54 32.43 -37.42
N MET A 10 -15.18 33.44 -36.62
CA MET A 10 -15.07 33.35 -35.16
C MET A 10 -14.27 32.12 -34.72
N ASP A 11 -13.29 31.70 -35.53
CA ASP A 11 -12.44 30.56 -35.18
C ASP A 11 -11.67 30.83 -33.89
N TYR A 12 -11.54 29.78 -33.09
CA TYR A 12 -10.86 29.83 -31.81
C TYR A 12 -9.39 30.27 -31.99
N GLY A 13 -9.03 31.39 -31.35
CA GLY A 13 -7.64 31.82 -31.23
C GLY A 13 -6.96 31.15 -30.03
N THR A 14 -5.84 30.46 -30.26
CA THR A 14 -5.05 29.84 -29.19
C THR A 14 -4.27 30.91 -28.42
N ALA A 15 -4.37 30.87 -27.09
CA ALA A 15 -3.60 31.73 -26.18
C ALA A 15 -2.93 30.88 -25.09
N PRO A 16 -1.88 30.11 -25.45
CA PRO A 16 -1.21 29.21 -24.52
C PRO A 16 -0.62 29.97 -23.33
N GLU A 17 -0.46 29.28 -22.19
CA GLU A 17 0.30 29.82 -21.07
C GLU A 17 1.73 30.14 -21.49
N ASN A 18 2.24 31.25 -20.97
CA ASN A 18 3.59 31.69 -21.27
C ASN A 18 4.63 30.77 -20.59
N ALA A 19 5.48 30.13 -21.39
CA ALA A 19 6.56 29.27 -20.92
C ALA A 19 7.86 30.00 -20.57
N ALA A 20 7.94 31.32 -20.79
CA ALA A 20 9.19 32.08 -20.69
C ALA A 20 9.87 31.97 -19.33
N ASP A 21 9.14 32.02 -18.22
CA ASP A 21 9.74 31.91 -16.88
C ASP A 21 10.32 30.52 -16.61
N ALA A 22 9.65 29.46 -17.08
CA ALA A 22 10.15 28.08 -16.96
C ALA A 22 11.39 27.84 -17.81
N LEU A 23 11.36 28.33 -19.06
CA LEU A 23 12.50 28.25 -19.96
C LEU A 23 13.67 29.10 -19.46
N ALA A 24 13.42 30.30 -18.92
CA ALA A 24 14.44 31.14 -18.32
C ALA A 24 15.05 30.46 -17.10
N TRP A 25 14.25 29.83 -16.23
CA TRP A 25 14.79 29.05 -15.11
C TRP A 25 15.70 27.91 -15.60
N LEU A 26 15.30 27.17 -16.63
CA LEU A 26 16.16 26.12 -17.21
C LEU A 26 17.48 26.72 -17.71
N VAL A 27 17.45 27.84 -18.43
CA VAL A 27 18.66 28.53 -18.93
C VAL A 27 19.54 29.06 -17.79
N ASP A 28 18.94 29.60 -16.73
CA ASP A 28 19.65 30.12 -15.55
C ASP A 28 20.37 29.00 -14.79
N GLN A 29 19.84 27.77 -14.85
CA GLN A 29 20.51 26.56 -14.35
C GLN A 29 21.52 25.97 -15.36
N GLY A 30 21.70 26.60 -16.53
CA GLY A 30 22.60 26.18 -17.59
C GLY A 30 22.03 25.12 -18.54
N SER A 31 20.72 24.85 -18.47
CA SER A 31 20.00 23.81 -19.23
C SER A 31 20.59 22.41 -19.09
N ARG A 32 21.31 22.18 -17.99
CA ARG A 32 21.97 20.91 -17.65
C ARG A 32 22.00 20.75 -16.14
N PHE A 33 21.68 19.56 -15.65
CA PHE A 33 21.55 19.33 -14.21
C PHE A 33 22.44 18.19 -13.72
N GLY A 34 23.22 18.50 -12.68
CA GLY A 34 23.76 17.51 -11.74
C GLY A 34 22.69 17.08 -10.74
N HIS A 35 23.09 16.28 -9.75
CA HIS A 35 22.22 15.87 -8.66
C HIS A 35 22.15 16.95 -7.58
N PHE A 36 21.10 16.96 -6.77
CA PHE A 36 21.05 17.80 -5.57
C PHE A 36 21.48 16.98 -4.34
N ILE A 37 22.69 17.20 -3.84
CA ILE A 37 23.28 16.43 -2.74
C ILE A 37 23.86 17.40 -1.71
N ASP A 38 23.58 17.14 -0.42
CA ASP A 38 24.07 17.97 0.70
C ASP A 38 23.78 19.48 0.54
N GLY A 39 22.63 19.80 -0.05
CA GLY A 39 22.15 21.18 -0.22
C GLY A 39 22.77 21.95 -1.39
N ALA A 40 23.41 21.28 -2.35
CA ALA A 40 23.94 21.91 -3.57
C ALA A 40 23.78 21.01 -4.79
N PHE A 41 23.72 21.61 -5.98
CA PHE A 41 23.82 20.88 -7.24
C PHE A 41 25.26 20.42 -7.49
N THR A 42 25.46 19.16 -7.88
CA THR A 42 26.75 18.60 -8.27
C THR A 42 27.14 19.02 -9.69
N GLU A 43 28.34 18.65 -10.13
CA GLU A 43 28.74 18.81 -11.52
C GLU A 43 27.74 18.08 -12.45
N ALA A 44 27.29 18.78 -13.49
CA ALA A 44 26.35 18.27 -14.48
C ALA A 44 27.07 17.53 -15.60
N ARG A 45 26.49 16.41 -16.05
CA ARG A 45 26.88 15.67 -17.26
C ARG A 45 25.70 15.60 -18.22
N ASP A 46 26.01 15.45 -19.50
CA ASP A 46 25.03 15.34 -20.58
C ASP A 46 24.73 13.86 -20.89
N ASP A 47 24.30 13.11 -19.88
CA ASP A 47 24.15 11.66 -19.98
C ASP A 47 22.83 11.26 -20.68
N PHE A 48 21.72 11.97 -20.41
CA PHE A 48 20.44 11.80 -21.10
C PHE A 48 19.63 13.10 -21.18
N GLU A 49 18.64 13.15 -22.07
CA GLU A 49 17.83 14.34 -22.30
C GLU A 49 16.46 14.22 -21.64
N SER A 50 15.99 15.30 -21.01
CA SER A 50 14.56 15.54 -20.77
C SER A 50 13.99 16.26 -22.00
N ARG A 51 12.91 15.73 -22.55
CA ARG A 51 12.28 16.21 -23.78
C ARG A 51 10.83 16.56 -23.52
N ASN A 52 10.37 17.63 -24.12
CA ASN A 52 8.95 17.96 -24.12
C ASN A 52 8.20 16.99 -25.05
N PRO A 53 7.28 16.15 -24.54
CA PRO A 53 6.62 15.14 -25.35
C PRO A 53 5.65 15.70 -26.38
N ALA A 54 5.17 16.94 -26.20
CA ALA A 54 4.23 17.58 -27.12
C ALA A 54 4.87 18.02 -28.44
N ASN A 55 6.19 18.26 -28.46
CA ASN A 55 6.90 18.77 -29.64
C ASN A 55 8.27 18.13 -29.90
N GLY A 56 8.79 17.31 -28.97
CA GLY A 56 10.07 16.61 -29.07
C GLY A 56 11.31 17.44 -28.75
N ASN A 57 11.15 18.73 -28.40
CA ASN A 57 12.27 19.61 -28.09
C ASN A 57 12.95 19.19 -26.80
N VAL A 58 14.29 19.27 -26.76
CA VAL A 58 15.08 19.05 -25.56
C VAL A 58 14.89 20.24 -24.61
N LEU A 59 14.51 19.96 -23.37
CA LEU A 59 14.34 20.96 -22.31
C LEU A 59 15.64 21.16 -21.53
N ALA A 60 16.30 20.07 -21.15
CA ALA A 60 17.58 20.05 -20.47
C ALA A 60 18.29 18.70 -20.64
N THR A 61 19.58 18.67 -20.37
CA THR A 61 20.35 17.44 -20.17
C THR A 61 20.47 17.10 -18.68
N LEU A 62 20.41 15.81 -18.37
CA LEU A 62 20.40 15.29 -17.01
C LEU A 62 21.54 14.30 -16.81
N THR A 63 22.05 14.30 -15.59
CA THR A 63 23.11 13.40 -15.15
C THR A 63 22.53 12.04 -14.76
N GLN A 64 23.10 10.95 -15.26
CA GLN A 64 22.80 9.59 -14.81
C GLN A 64 23.64 9.30 -13.56
N ALA A 65 22.98 9.10 -12.43
CA ALA A 65 23.70 8.85 -11.17
C ALA A 65 24.50 7.54 -11.23
N SER A 66 25.74 7.63 -10.80
CA SER A 66 26.58 6.48 -10.49
C SER A 66 26.29 5.94 -9.09
N GLN A 67 26.72 4.72 -8.79
CA GLN A 67 26.65 4.15 -7.43
C GLN A 67 27.32 5.08 -6.40
N ALA A 68 28.47 5.67 -6.74
CA ALA A 68 29.20 6.57 -5.84
C ALA A 68 28.40 7.85 -5.50
N GLU A 69 27.61 8.36 -6.44
CA GLU A 69 26.75 9.53 -6.21
C GLU A 69 25.53 9.17 -5.36
N VAL A 70 24.95 7.97 -5.54
CA VAL A 70 23.91 7.45 -4.65
C VAL A 70 24.45 7.25 -3.23
N ASP A 71 25.64 6.66 -3.08
CA ASP A 71 26.30 6.46 -1.79
C ASP A 71 26.57 7.80 -1.10
N THR A 72 26.99 8.82 -1.87
CA THR A 72 27.22 10.17 -1.37
C THR A 72 25.91 10.82 -0.89
N ALA A 73 24.82 10.68 -1.65
CA ALA A 73 23.50 11.17 -1.27
C ALA A 73 22.99 10.51 0.03
N VAL A 74 23.14 9.19 0.15
CA VAL A 74 22.75 8.44 1.35
C VAL A 74 23.61 8.84 2.56
N ALA A 75 24.92 9.02 2.37
CA ALA A 75 25.82 9.48 3.42
C ALA A 75 25.47 10.89 3.91
N ALA A 76 25.13 11.81 3.00
CA ALA A 76 24.67 13.16 3.34
C ALA A 76 23.36 13.13 4.15
N ALA A 77 22.38 12.33 3.69
CA ALA A 77 21.12 12.12 4.40
C ALA A 77 21.34 11.58 5.81
N ARG A 78 22.14 10.51 5.93
CA ARG A 78 22.48 9.87 7.21
C ARG A 78 23.14 10.85 8.18
N LYS A 79 24.03 11.71 7.69
CA LYS A 79 24.71 12.74 8.49
C LYS A 79 23.76 13.83 8.98
N ALA A 80 22.78 14.23 8.18
CA ALA A 80 21.83 15.29 8.51
C ALA A 80 20.74 14.83 9.49
N GLN A 81 20.34 13.56 9.41
CA GLN A 81 19.15 13.03 10.08
C GLN A 81 19.11 13.24 11.61
N PRO A 82 20.16 12.99 12.40
CA PRO A 82 20.09 13.17 13.85
C PRO A 82 19.81 14.62 14.26
N LYS A 83 20.40 15.59 13.54
CA LYS A 83 20.16 17.01 13.80
C LYS A 83 18.76 17.43 13.36
N TRP A 84 18.28 16.90 12.23
CA TRP A 84 16.93 17.13 11.73
C TRP A 84 15.85 16.64 12.71
N ALA A 85 15.99 15.41 13.21
CA ALA A 85 15.11 14.87 14.24
C ALA A 85 15.15 15.71 15.53
N LYS A 86 16.35 16.13 15.95
CA LYS A 86 16.57 16.96 17.16
C LYS A 86 16.05 18.40 17.06
N LEU A 87 15.71 18.91 15.87
CA LEU A 87 14.99 20.18 15.75
C LEU A 87 13.62 20.17 16.45
N GLY A 88 13.10 18.98 16.79
CA GLY A 88 11.79 18.78 17.37
C GLY A 88 10.68 19.01 16.36
N GLY A 89 9.45 18.69 16.75
CA GLY A 89 8.28 18.83 15.88
C GLY A 89 8.11 20.23 15.32
N HIS A 90 8.21 21.24 16.19
CA HIS A 90 8.08 22.65 15.81
C HIS A 90 9.16 23.13 14.82
N GLY A 91 10.42 22.73 15.04
CA GLY A 91 11.52 23.13 14.17
C GLY A 91 11.30 22.63 12.74
N ARG A 92 10.86 21.38 12.58
CA ARG A 92 10.54 20.78 11.27
C ARG A 92 9.29 21.37 10.62
N ALA A 93 8.24 21.62 11.41
CA ALA A 93 6.99 22.21 10.95
C ALA A 93 7.20 23.55 10.22
N ARG A 94 8.10 24.41 10.72
CA ARG A 94 8.40 25.70 10.07
C ARG A 94 9.00 25.55 8.67
N PHE A 95 9.86 24.55 8.46
CA PHE A 95 10.44 24.28 7.14
C PHE A 95 9.40 23.71 6.17
N LEU A 96 8.57 22.77 6.62
CA LEU A 96 7.48 22.21 5.80
C LEU A 96 6.48 23.31 5.39
N TYR A 97 6.13 24.19 6.32
CA TYR A 97 5.31 25.37 6.00
C TYR A 97 5.99 26.31 4.99
N ALA A 98 7.29 26.58 5.14
CA ALA A 98 8.03 27.41 4.21
C ALA A 98 8.10 26.80 2.80
N LEU A 99 8.30 25.48 2.69
CA LEU A 99 8.24 24.76 1.42
C LEU A 99 6.86 24.87 0.77
N ALA A 100 5.78 24.70 1.53
CA ALA A 100 4.42 24.90 1.03
C ALA A 100 4.21 26.33 0.49
N ARG A 101 4.73 27.34 1.21
CA ARG A 101 4.68 28.75 0.78
C ARG A 101 5.49 29.02 -0.49
N LEU A 102 6.61 28.35 -0.68
CA LEU A 102 7.44 28.48 -1.87
C LEU A 102 6.81 27.77 -3.08
N LEU A 103 6.22 26.59 -2.89
CA LEU A 103 5.39 25.93 -3.90
C LEU A 103 4.23 26.83 -4.33
N GLN A 104 3.59 27.53 -3.38
CA GLN A 104 2.51 28.47 -3.68
C GLN A 104 3.00 29.71 -4.43
N LYS A 105 4.11 30.32 -3.96
CA LYS A 105 4.74 31.48 -4.59
C LYS A 105 5.13 31.20 -6.05
N HIS A 106 5.70 30.03 -6.29
CA HIS A 106 6.19 29.61 -7.60
C HIS A 106 5.19 28.69 -8.34
N SER A 107 3.92 28.71 -7.95
CA SER A 107 2.91 27.75 -8.45
C SER A 107 2.77 27.73 -9.97
N ARG A 108 2.79 28.91 -10.61
CA ARG A 108 2.73 29.03 -12.07
C ARG A 108 3.97 28.42 -12.75
N LEU A 109 5.17 28.66 -12.19
CA LEU A 109 6.42 28.08 -12.70
C LEU A 109 6.38 26.55 -12.60
N PHE A 110 6.02 26.01 -11.44
CA PHE A 110 5.88 24.56 -11.27
C PHE A 110 4.87 23.95 -12.23
N ALA A 111 3.70 24.57 -12.41
CA ALA A 111 2.67 24.02 -13.28
C ALA A 111 3.11 24.00 -14.76
N VAL A 112 3.71 25.09 -15.23
CA VAL A 112 4.23 25.17 -16.61
C VAL A 112 5.36 24.18 -16.82
N LEU A 113 6.30 24.07 -15.87
CA LEU A 113 7.41 23.13 -15.96
C LEU A 113 6.93 21.67 -15.94
N GLU A 114 5.93 21.35 -15.12
CA GLU A 114 5.29 20.02 -15.09
C GLU A 114 4.65 19.70 -16.45
N THR A 115 3.91 20.64 -17.04
CA THR A 115 3.32 20.48 -18.37
C THR A 115 4.37 20.29 -19.46
N LEU A 116 5.46 21.06 -19.43
CA LEU A 116 6.54 20.95 -20.41
C LEU A 116 7.23 19.58 -20.33
N ASP A 117 7.52 19.09 -19.13
CA ASP A 117 8.31 17.88 -18.88
C ASP A 117 7.45 16.60 -19.02
N ASN A 118 6.17 16.64 -18.61
CA ASN A 118 5.29 15.47 -18.59
C ASN A 118 4.32 15.39 -19.79
N GLY A 119 3.89 16.53 -20.35
CA GLY A 119 2.89 16.56 -21.43
C GLY A 119 1.44 16.75 -20.98
N LYS A 120 1.14 16.73 -19.67
CA LYS A 120 -0.22 16.97 -19.14
C LYS A 120 -0.74 18.39 -19.43
N PRO A 121 -2.06 18.56 -19.62
CA PRO A 121 -2.68 19.87 -19.75
C PRO A 121 -2.33 20.81 -18.59
N ILE A 122 -2.00 22.05 -18.92
CA ILE A 122 -1.64 23.07 -17.93
C ILE A 122 -2.76 23.35 -16.92
N ARG A 123 -4.01 23.09 -17.31
CA ARG A 123 -5.17 23.20 -16.42
C ARG A 123 -5.07 22.18 -15.28
N GLU A 124 -4.73 20.93 -15.57
CA GLU A 124 -4.51 19.90 -14.55
C GLU A 124 -3.36 20.29 -13.62
N ALA A 125 -2.20 20.64 -14.19
CA ALA A 125 -1.03 20.98 -13.39
C ALA A 125 -1.30 22.16 -12.44
N ARG A 126 -2.04 23.17 -12.91
CA ARG A 126 -2.38 24.38 -12.13
C ARG A 126 -3.48 24.16 -11.09
N ASP A 127 -4.50 23.37 -11.43
CA ASP A 127 -5.72 23.29 -10.63
C ASP A 127 -5.74 22.04 -9.72
N VAL A 128 -4.89 21.04 -9.98
CA VAL A 128 -4.82 19.78 -9.22
C VAL A 128 -3.42 19.53 -8.65
N ASP A 129 -2.41 19.25 -9.48
CA ASP A 129 -1.09 18.78 -9.04
C ASP A 129 -0.41 19.73 -8.06
N VAL A 130 -0.25 21.00 -8.47
CA VAL A 130 0.47 22.00 -7.70
C VAL A 130 -0.28 22.38 -6.42
N PRO A 131 -1.62 22.64 -6.44
CA PRO A 131 -2.39 22.87 -5.21
C PRO A 131 -2.36 21.68 -4.24
N LEU A 132 -2.46 20.44 -4.73
CA LEU A 132 -2.38 19.27 -3.86
C LEU A 132 -0.97 19.09 -3.29
N ALA A 133 0.08 19.34 -4.06
CA ALA A 133 1.46 19.32 -3.54
C ALA A 133 1.63 20.36 -2.41
N GLN A 134 1.14 21.58 -2.58
CA GLN A 134 1.12 22.61 -1.53
C GLN A 134 0.36 22.11 -0.29
N ARG A 135 -0.84 21.57 -0.49
CA ARG A 135 -1.70 21.05 0.58
C ARG A 135 -0.99 19.96 1.39
N HIS A 136 -0.24 19.07 0.76
CA HIS A 136 0.51 18.02 1.44
C HIS A 136 1.58 18.58 2.37
N PHE A 137 2.38 19.56 1.92
CA PHE A 137 3.37 20.20 2.78
C PHE A 137 2.72 21.02 3.92
N TYR A 138 1.64 21.74 3.64
CA TYR A 138 0.89 22.47 4.67
C TYR A 138 0.33 21.54 5.76
N TYR A 139 -0.33 20.45 5.34
CA TYR A 139 -0.94 19.50 6.25
C TYR A 139 0.12 18.80 7.13
N HIS A 140 1.19 18.30 6.50
CA HIS A 140 2.24 17.58 7.22
C HIS A 140 3.11 18.49 8.09
N ALA A 141 3.14 19.80 7.87
CA ALA A 141 3.71 20.75 8.83
C ALA A 141 2.99 20.66 10.19
N GLY A 142 1.65 20.55 10.19
CA GLY A 142 0.88 20.30 11.41
C GLY A 142 1.18 18.95 12.05
N MET A 143 1.34 17.90 11.23
CA MET A 143 1.72 16.57 11.73
C MET A 143 3.10 16.55 12.40
N ALA A 144 4.06 17.29 11.84
CA ALA A 144 5.36 17.46 12.47
C ALA A 144 5.23 18.12 13.86
N GLN A 145 4.43 19.20 13.94
CA GLN A 145 4.18 19.93 15.18
C GLN A 145 3.55 19.07 16.28
N LEU A 146 2.69 18.11 15.90
CA LEU A 146 1.91 17.28 16.82
C LEU A 146 2.57 15.94 17.18
N MET A 147 3.64 15.53 16.48
CA MET A 147 4.26 14.22 16.64
C MET A 147 4.63 13.90 18.11
N GLU A 148 5.18 14.85 18.85
CA GLU A 148 5.65 14.61 20.23
C GLU A 148 4.50 14.37 21.22
N THR A 149 3.32 14.97 20.99
CA THR A 149 2.16 14.84 21.88
C THR A 149 1.26 13.68 21.47
N GLU A 150 1.02 13.50 20.17
CA GLU A 150 0.08 12.50 19.64
C GLU A 150 0.74 11.15 19.37
N LEU A 151 2.06 11.12 19.14
CA LEU A 151 2.84 9.91 18.89
C LEU A 151 4.07 9.84 19.82
N PRO A 152 3.89 9.91 21.15
CA PRO A 152 4.99 10.03 22.11
C PRO A 152 5.93 8.82 22.11
N ASP A 153 5.43 7.64 21.72
CA ASP A 153 6.19 6.39 21.67
C ASP A 153 6.86 6.15 20.31
N ALA A 154 6.69 7.06 19.34
CA ALA A 154 7.23 6.95 17.99
C ALA A 154 8.50 7.78 17.81
N GLU A 155 9.47 7.24 17.07
CA GLU A 155 10.65 7.96 16.58
C GLU A 155 10.82 7.78 15.07
N ALA A 156 11.59 8.66 14.46
CA ALA A 156 11.95 8.57 13.03
C ALA A 156 12.61 7.22 12.72
N LEU A 157 12.38 6.70 11.51
CA LEU A 157 13.10 5.54 11.01
C LEU A 157 14.57 5.86 10.72
N GLY A 158 14.83 7.00 10.08
CA GLY A 158 16.16 7.42 9.67
C GLY A 158 16.17 8.02 8.26
N VAL A 159 16.85 7.36 7.33
CA VAL A 159 16.95 7.75 5.92
C VAL A 159 15.93 6.96 5.09
N CYS A 160 15.16 7.66 4.26
CA CYS A 160 14.21 7.06 3.32
C CYS A 160 14.74 7.15 1.88
N GLY A 161 14.92 6.00 1.24
CA GLY A 161 15.06 5.91 -0.21
C GLY A 161 13.69 5.96 -0.87
N GLN A 162 13.49 6.88 -1.81
CA GLN A 162 12.17 7.15 -2.39
C GLN A 162 12.26 7.17 -3.91
N ILE A 163 11.35 6.44 -4.57
CA ILE A 163 11.34 6.29 -6.03
C ILE A 163 9.90 6.50 -6.49
N ILE A 164 9.72 7.45 -7.41
CA ILE A 164 8.38 7.91 -7.84
C ILE A 164 8.19 7.75 -9.36
N PRO A 165 6.94 7.57 -9.82
CA PRO A 165 6.61 7.43 -11.24
C PRO A 165 6.54 8.80 -11.92
N TRP A 166 6.26 8.76 -13.22
CA TRP A 166 6.32 9.93 -14.09
C TRP A 166 5.00 10.69 -14.26
N ASN A 167 3.87 10.15 -13.79
CA ASN A 167 2.54 10.64 -14.14
C ASN A 167 2.04 11.86 -13.35
N PHE A 168 2.48 12.01 -12.09
CA PHE A 168 2.27 13.21 -11.29
C PHE A 168 3.58 13.58 -10.56
N PRO A 169 4.64 13.99 -11.28
CA PRO A 169 5.99 14.09 -10.73
C PRO A 169 6.09 14.89 -9.42
N LEU A 170 5.57 16.12 -9.39
CA LEU A 170 5.65 17.00 -8.22
C LEU A 170 4.72 16.52 -7.09
N LEU A 171 3.52 16.06 -7.42
CA LEU A 171 2.57 15.58 -6.41
C LEU A 171 3.06 14.29 -5.75
N MET A 172 3.63 13.35 -6.52
CA MET A 172 4.24 12.13 -6.00
C MET A 172 5.45 12.44 -5.12
N LEU A 173 6.27 13.43 -5.51
CA LEU A 173 7.33 13.95 -4.64
C LEU A 173 6.74 14.43 -3.30
N ALA A 174 5.67 15.22 -3.34
CA ALA A 174 5.04 15.73 -2.12
C ALA A 174 4.50 14.61 -1.21
N TRP A 175 3.86 13.58 -1.79
CA TRP A 175 3.37 12.40 -1.05
C TRP A 175 4.46 11.64 -0.33
N LYS A 176 5.68 11.60 -0.89
CA LYS A 176 6.82 10.90 -0.30
C LYS A 176 7.59 11.78 0.70
N VAL A 177 7.93 13.00 0.29
CA VAL A 177 8.86 13.86 1.03
C VAL A 177 8.18 14.50 2.25
N ALA A 178 6.94 14.98 2.13
CA ALA A 178 6.26 15.68 3.22
C ALA A 178 6.10 14.84 4.49
N PRO A 179 5.55 13.60 4.46
CA PRO A 179 5.43 12.77 5.67
C PRO A 179 6.78 12.31 6.22
N ALA A 180 7.76 12.00 5.34
CA ALA A 180 9.10 11.60 5.77
C ALA A 180 9.77 12.69 6.61
N LEU A 181 9.80 13.92 6.10
CA LEU A 181 10.36 15.07 6.78
C LEU A 181 9.59 15.40 8.07
N ALA A 182 8.26 15.32 8.04
CA ALA A 182 7.42 15.60 9.21
C ALA A 182 7.78 14.68 10.39
N MET A 183 7.97 13.39 10.11
CA MET A 183 8.33 12.38 11.11
C MET A 183 9.83 12.37 11.49
N GLY A 184 10.62 13.34 10.99
CA GLY A 184 12.03 13.49 11.37
C GLY A 184 13.00 12.63 10.57
N ASN A 185 12.56 12.10 9.42
CA ASN A 185 13.42 11.40 8.48
C ASN A 185 14.07 12.36 7.49
N THR A 186 15.14 11.91 6.84
CA THR A 186 15.77 12.56 5.68
C THR A 186 15.60 11.69 4.44
N VAL A 187 15.68 12.28 3.25
CA VAL A 187 15.31 11.58 2.01
C VAL A 187 16.43 11.57 0.97
N VAL A 188 16.49 10.46 0.24
CA VAL A 188 17.15 10.34 -1.06
C VAL A 188 16.07 9.94 -2.06
N LEU A 189 15.67 10.88 -2.91
CA LEU A 189 14.58 10.68 -3.85
C LEU A 189 15.11 10.63 -5.30
N LYS A 190 14.57 9.70 -6.08
CA LYS A 190 14.78 9.63 -7.53
C LYS A 190 13.45 9.86 -8.28
N PRO A 191 13.29 10.98 -8.99
CA PRO A 191 12.15 11.22 -9.89
C PRO A 191 12.28 10.34 -11.13
N ALA A 192 11.18 10.03 -11.81
CA ALA A 192 11.23 9.21 -13.02
C ALA A 192 12.12 9.84 -14.11
N GLU A 193 12.71 8.99 -14.95
CA GLU A 193 13.71 9.39 -15.96
C GLU A 193 13.13 10.39 -16.98
N TYR A 194 11.85 10.24 -17.33
CA TYR A 194 11.17 11.11 -18.28
C TYR A 194 10.73 12.47 -17.69
N THR A 195 10.65 12.59 -16.36
CA THR A 195 9.99 13.75 -15.71
C THR A 195 10.70 14.21 -14.43
N SER A 196 11.94 14.69 -14.59
CA SER A 196 12.82 15.06 -13.47
C SER A 196 12.79 16.54 -13.11
N LEU A 197 12.28 17.43 -13.96
CA LEU A 197 12.54 18.87 -13.87
C LEU A 197 11.86 19.53 -12.68
N THR A 198 10.62 19.16 -12.34
CA THR A 198 9.95 19.75 -11.16
C THR A 198 10.51 19.25 -9.84
N ALA A 199 11.11 18.05 -9.80
CA ALA A 199 11.88 17.60 -8.65
C ALA A 199 13.18 18.42 -8.48
N LEU A 200 13.86 18.74 -9.58
CA LEU A 200 15.05 19.60 -9.55
C LEU A 200 14.69 21.06 -9.18
N GLN A 201 13.56 21.57 -9.67
CA GLN A 201 13.01 22.86 -9.20
C GLN A 201 12.64 22.82 -7.70
N PHE A 202 12.16 21.68 -7.21
CA PHE A 202 11.91 21.49 -5.78
C PHE A 202 13.21 21.58 -4.94
N ALA A 203 14.31 21.04 -5.45
CA ALA A 203 15.63 21.19 -4.83
C ALA A 203 16.06 22.66 -4.73
N ASP A 204 15.82 23.47 -5.76
CA ASP A 204 16.11 24.91 -5.71
C ASP A 204 15.30 25.63 -4.62
N ILE A 205 14.01 25.32 -4.45
CA ILE A 205 13.23 25.92 -3.36
C ILE A 205 13.63 25.39 -1.98
N CYS A 206 14.25 24.20 -1.87
CA CYS A 206 14.85 23.74 -0.61
C CYS A 206 15.98 24.66 -0.16
N VAL A 207 16.78 25.16 -1.11
CA VAL A 207 17.82 26.16 -0.84
C VAL A 207 17.18 27.48 -0.39
N GLN A 208 16.16 27.96 -1.11
CA GLN A 208 15.44 29.19 -0.74
C GLN A 208 14.77 29.11 0.64
N ALA A 209 14.27 27.93 1.02
CA ALA A 209 13.68 27.68 2.34
C ALA A 209 14.73 27.65 3.48
N GLY A 210 16.03 27.65 3.14
CA GLY A 210 17.12 27.45 4.09
C GLY A 210 17.11 26.05 4.72
N LEU A 211 16.58 25.05 4.01
CA LEU A 211 16.48 23.68 4.51
C LEU A 211 17.88 23.17 4.90
N PRO A 212 18.05 22.50 6.06
CA PRO A 212 19.36 22.00 6.45
C PRO A 212 19.94 21.06 5.39
N LYS A 213 21.23 21.25 5.08
CA LYS A 213 21.97 20.46 4.10
C LYS A 213 21.83 18.96 4.37
N GLY A 214 21.57 18.19 3.32
CA GLY A 214 21.41 16.74 3.37
C GLY A 214 20.03 16.25 3.81
N VAL A 215 19.10 17.12 4.27
CA VAL A 215 17.74 16.67 4.65
C VAL A 215 16.96 16.14 3.45
N VAL A 216 17.12 16.79 2.30
CA VAL A 216 16.61 16.35 1.00
C VAL A 216 17.80 16.19 0.06
N ASN A 217 17.86 15.05 -0.62
CA ASN A 217 18.81 14.79 -1.69
C ASN A 217 18.02 14.21 -2.87
N ILE A 218 18.29 14.72 -4.08
CA ILE A 218 17.61 14.30 -5.31
C ILE A 218 18.67 13.82 -6.29
N VAL A 219 18.57 12.57 -6.72
CA VAL A 219 19.44 11.96 -7.72
C VAL A 219 18.61 11.56 -8.94
N THR A 220 19.17 11.73 -10.12
CA THR A 220 18.50 11.49 -11.41
C THR A 220 19.09 10.28 -12.10
N GLY A 221 18.28 9.62 -12.92
CA GLY A 221 18.73 8.52 -13.76
C GLY A 221 17.61 7.53 -14.07
N ASP A 222 17.96 6.37 -14.59
CA ASP A 222 17.05 5.31 -15.01
C ASP A 222 16.64 4.35 -13.88
N GLY A 223 16.06 3.20 -14.24
CA GLY A 223 15.71 2.12 -13.30
C GLY A 223 16.90 1.56 -12.51
N ALA A 224 18.12 1.59 -13.04
CA ALA A 224 19.30 1.10 -12.35
C ALA A 224 19.63 1.97 -11.13
N VAL A 225 19.51 3.30 -11.25
CA VAL A 225 19.66 4.21 -10.08
C VAL A 225 18.62 3.93 -9.01
N GLY A 226 17.39 3.61 -9.40
CA GLY A 226 16.35 3.15 -8.47
C GLY A 226 16.79 1.89 -7.71
N GLU A 227 17.35 0.91 -8.41
CA GLU A 227 17.88 -0.32 -7.80
C GLU A 227 19.06 -0.04 -6.84
N MET A 228 19.96 0.89 -7.20
CA MET A 228 21.04 1.34 -6.31
C MET A 228 20.49 1.91 -5.00
N ILE A 229 19.45 2.77 -5.06
CA ILE A 229 18.80 3.33 -3.86
C ILE A 229 18.14 2.23 -3.02
N VAL A 230 17.49 1.26 -3.67
CA VAL A 230 16.86 0.12 -2.98
C VAL A 230 17.87 -0.71 -2.20
N GLN A 231 19.06 -0.90 -2.76
CA GLN A 231 20.14 -1.68 -2.15
C GLN A 231 20.94 -0.87 -1.11
N ALA A 232 21.01 0.46 -1.23
CA ALA A 232 21.77 1.33 -0.34
C ALA A 232 21.36 1.26 1.14
N GLU A 233 22.25 1.73 2.03
CA GLU A 233 22.08 1.73 3.50
C GLU A 233 21.05 2.77 4.00
N VAL A 234 19.80 2.60 3.59
CA VAL A 234 18.61 3.37 4.03
C VAL A 234 17.73 2.52 4.95
N ASP A 235 16.92 3.16 5.79
CA ASP A 235 16.04 2.47 6.76
C ASP A 235 14.64 2.20 6.19
N LYS A 236 14.25 2.93 5.15
CA LYS A 236 12.96 2.77 4.48
C LYS A 236 13.10 2.87 2.96
N ILE A 237 12.35 2.03 2.26
CA ILE A 237 12.01 2.21 0.84
C ILE A 237 10.53 2.58 0.73
N ALA A 238 10.24 3.65 -0.01
CA ALA A 238 8.90 4.01 -0.44
C ALA A 238 8.88 4.11 -1.96
N PHE A 239 8.14 3.23 -2.62
CA PHE A 239 8.08 3.12 -4.07
C PHE A 239 6.66 3.29 -4.57
N THR A 240 6.50 4.06 -5.64
CA THR A 240 5.29 4.06 -6.46
C THR A 240 5.64 3.73 -7.90
N GLY A 241 4.91 2.79 -8.51
CA GLY A 241 5.16 2.37 -9.89
C GLY A 241 4.54 1.02 -10.23
N SER A 242 5.14 0.26 -11.13
CA SER A 242 4.53 -0.97 -11.63
C SER A 242 4.66 -2.13 -10.64
N THR A 243 3.64 -3.00 -10.62
CA THR A 243 3.63 -4.21 -9.78
C THR A 243 4.85 -5.13 -10.00
N PRO A 244 5.32 -5.40 -11.24
CA PRO A 244 6.53 -6.19 -11.45
C PRO A 244 7.78 -5.60 -10.79
N VAL A 245 7.96 -4.27 -10.80
CA VAL A 245 9.07 -3.62 -10.11
C VAL A 245 8.88 -3.70 -8.59
N GLY A 246 7.65 -3.52 -8.09
CA GLY A 246 7.33 -3.72 -6.67
C GLY A 246 7.73 -5.09 -6.14
N ARG A 247 7.50 -6.16 -6.93
CA ARG A 247 7.94 -7.53 -6.60
C ARG A 247 9.47 -7.62 -6.48
N ARG A 248 10.19 -7.09 -7.47
CA ARG A 248 11.68 -7.06 -7.45
C ARG A 248 12.21 -6.29 -6.24
N ILE A 249 11.57 -5.18 -5.87
CA ILE A 249 11.95 -4.40 -4.68
C ILE A 249 11.72 -5.21 -3.41
N ARG A 250 10.58 -5.90 -3.27
CA ARG A 250 10.32 -6.78 -2.12
C ARG A 250 11.37 -7.89 -2.02
N GLU A 251 11.75 -8.51 -3.13
CA GLU A 251 12.81 -9.54 -3.17
C GLU A 251 14.19 -8.98 -2.80
N ALA A 252 14.54 -7.80 -3.32
CA ALA A 252 15.83 -7.16 -3.07
C ALA A 252 15.99 -6.65 -1.63
N THR A 253 14.89 -6.32 -0.96
CA THR A 253 14.88 -5.82 0.43
C THR A 253 14.63 -6.91 1.47
N ALA A 254 14.33 -8.13 1.07
CA ALA A 254 14.08 -9.24 2.00
C ALA A 254 15.27 -9.48 2.95
N GLY A 255 14.99 -9.59 4.26
CA GLY A 255 15.99 -9.84 5.29
C GLY A 255 16.87 -8.64 5.66
N SER A 256 16.69 -7.48 5.02
CA SER A 256 17.48 -6.27 5.27
C SER A 256 17.05 -5.50 6.52
N GLY A 257 15.84 -5.74 7.02
CA GLY A 257 15.24 -4.97 8.11
C GLY A 257 14.69 -3.59 7.70
N LYS A 258 14.74 -3.25 6.41
CA LYS A 258 14.17 -1.99 5.89
C LYS A 258 12.64 -2.00 6.01
N ALA A 259 12.07 -0.86 6.41
CA ALA A 259 10.65 -0.62 6.22
C ALA A 259 10.32 -0.47 4.73
N LEU A 260 9.16 -0.96 4.29
CA LEU A 260 8.77 -0.95 2.88
C LEU A 260 7.31 -0.49 2.72
N THR A 261 7.09 0.43 1.78
CA THR A 261 5.75 0.82 1.31
C THR A 261 5.76 0.75 -0.21
N LEU A 262 4.73 0.12 -0.78
CA LEU A 262 4.58 -0.08 -2.22
C LEU A 262 3.20 0.40 -2.63
N GLU A 263 3.14 1.42 -3.49
CA GLU A 263 1.91 1.85 -4.17
C GLU A 263 2.00 1.46 -5.64
N LEU A 264 1.21 0.48 -6.06
CA LEU A 264 1.41 -0.19 -7.34
C LEU A 264 0.23 0.02 -8.31
N GLY A 265 0.16 -0.78 -9.36
CA GLY A 265 -0.86 -0.66 -10.41
C GLY A 265 -2.28 -0.87 -9.88
N GLY A 266 -3.25 -0.35 -10.64
CA GLY A 266 -4.66 -0.48 -10.30
C GLY A 266 -5.56 -0.42 -11.54
N LYS A 267 -6.32 -1.49 -11.80
CA LYS A 267 -7.41 -1.46 -12.80
C LYS A 267 -8.73 -1.07 -12.14
N SER A 268 -8.74 0.14 -11.58
CA SER A 268 -9.82 0.64 -10.71
C SER A 268 -11.18 0.63 -11.41
N PRO A 269 -12.22 -0.02 -10.85
CA PRO A 269 -13.54 -0.10 -11.46
C PRO A 269 -14.35 1.18 -11.23
N TYR A 270 -15.18 1.52 -12.22
CA TYR A 270 -16.12 2.64 -12.19
C TYR A 270 -17.54 2.09 -12.39
N ILE A 271 -18.33 2.04 -11.32
CA ILE A 271 -19.62 1.35 -11.29
C ILE A 271 -20.75 2.37 -11.41
N VAL A 272 -21.62 2.18 -12.41
CA VAL A 272 -22.77 3.05 -12.68
C VAL A 272 -24.06 2.23 -12.58
N PHE A 273 -24.87 2.52 -11.56
CA PHE A 273 -26.19 1.91 -11.37
C PHE A 273 -27.28 2.60 -12.21
N ASP A 274 -28.43 1.96 -12.36
CA ASP A 274 -29.58 2.47 -13.12
C ASP A 274 -30.17 3.77 -12.56
N ASP A 275 -30.04 3.98 -11.26
CA ASP A 275 -30.49 5.18 -10.55
C ASP A 275 -29.42 6.27 -10.39
N ALA A 276 -28.24 6.10 -10.99
CA ALA A 276 -27.20 7.10 -10.96
C ALA A 276 -27.62 8.40 -11.67
N ASP A 277 -27.10 9.55 -11.22
CA ASP A 277 -27.01 10.74 -12.05
C ASP A 277 -26.06 10.46 -13.22
N LEU A 278 -26.64 10.07 -14.36
CA LEU A 278 -25.87 9.67 -15.54
C LEU A 278 -25.06 10.81 -16.14
N ASP A 279 -25.50 12.07 -16.01
CA ASP A 279 -24.77 13.20 -16.56
C ASP A 279 -23.53 13.49 -15.70
N SER A 280 -23.69 13.57 -14.37
CA SER A 280 -22.55 13.71 -13.46
C SER A 280 -21.59 12.52 -13.53
N ALA A 281 -22.11 11.30 -13.65
CA ALA A 281 -21.29 10.10 -13.79
C ALA A 281 -20.50 10.07 -15.11
N VAL A 282 -21.04 10.61 -16.20
CA VAL A 282 -20.31 10.77 -17.47
C VAL A 282 -19.24 11.84 -17.35
N GLU A 283 -19.55 13.04 -16.82
CA GLU A 283 -18.54 14.10 -16.67
C GLU A 283 -17.39 13.65 -15.75
N GLY A 284 -17.72 13.02 -14.61
CA GLY A 284 -16.72 12.49 -13.69
C GLY A 284 -15.83 11.41 -14.33
N LEU A 285 -16.38 10.56 -15.20
CA LEU A 285 -15.60 9.56 -15.91
C LEU A 285 -14.71 10.18 -16.98
N VAL A 286 -15.22 11.20 -17.68
CA VAL A 286 -14.46 11.93 -18.69
C VAL A 286 -13.24 12.61 -18.04
N ASP A 287 -13.45 13.28 -16.91
CA ASP A 287 -12.40 13.92 -16.12
C ASP A 287 -11.48 12.89 -15.42
N ALA A 288 -11.90 11.64 -15.21
CA ALA A 288 -11.05 10.63 -14.59
C ALA A 288 -10.09 9.96 -15.58
N ILE A 289 -10.54 9.73 -16.81
CA ILE A 289 -9.77 9.01 -17.82
C ILE A 289 -8.97 9.96 -18.68
N TRP A 290 -9.52 11.09 -19.14
CA TRP A 290 -8.87 11.87 -20.19
C TRP A 290 -8.09 13.08 -19.68
N PHE A 291 -8.40 13.56 -18.47
CA PHE A 291 -7.72 14.68 -17.80
C PHE A 291 -6.19 14.51 -17.75
N ASN A 292 -5.68 13.37 -17.24
CA ASN A 292 -4.24 13.00 -17.29
C ASN A 292 -3.94 11.90 -18.33
N GLN A 293 -4.68 11.90 -19.44
CA GLN A 293 -4.53 10.95 -20.56
C GLN A 293 -4.52 9.47 -20.10
N GLY A 294 -5.25 9.14 -19.04
CA GLY A 294 -5.41 7.80 -18.47
C GLY A 294 -4.18 7.27 -17.75
N GLN A 295 -3.17 8.13 -17.54
CA GLN A 295 -1.91 7.84 -16.86
C GLN A 295 -2.10 7.95 -15.33
N VAL A 296 -3.22 7.45 -14.81
CA VAL A 296 -3.59 7.55 -13.39
C VAL A 296 -3.87 6.16 -12.85
N CYS A 297 -3.20 5.77 -11.76
CA CYS A 297 -3.39 4.47 -11.12
C CYS A 297 -4.85 4.23 -10.65
N CYS A 298 -5.62 5.31 -10.44
CA CYS A 298 -7.01 5.28 -10.02
C CYS A 298 -8.04 5.75 -11.07
N ALA A 299 -7.67 5.83 -12.36
CA ALA A 299 -8.46 6.50 -13.42
C ALA A 299 -9.93 6.03 -13.64
N GLY A 300 -10.40 4.96 -13.01
CA GLY A 300 -11.71 4.36 -13.33
C GLY A 300 -11.71 3.64 -14.68
N SER A 301 -10.55 3.16 -15.14
CA SER A 301 -10.34 2.64 -16.51
C SER A 301 -11.11 1.36 -16.85
N ARG A 302 -11.87 0.80 -15.91
CA ARG A 302 -12.78 -0.33 -16.10
C ARG A 302 -14.21 0.09 -15.75
N LEU A 303 -14.98 0.46 -16.76
CA LEU A 303 -16.37 0.89 -16.60
C LEU A 303 -17.30 -0.33 -16.50
N LEU A 304 -18.11 -0.37 -15.44
CA LEU A 304 -19.17 -1.34 -15.22
C LEU A 304 -20.51 -0.58 -15.22
N VAL A 305 -21.36 -0.81 -16.22
CA VAL A 305 -22.66 -0.11 -16.33
C VAL A 305 -23.82 -1.09 -16.19
N HIS A 306 -24.82 -0.73 -15.40
CA HIS A 306 -26.03 -1.52 -15.27
C HIS A 306 -26.80 -1.58 -16.60
N GLU A 307 -27.18 -2.79 -17.03
CA GLU A 307 -27.82 -3.05 -18.33
C GLU A 307 -28.95 -2.06 -18.70
N PRO A 308 -29.89 -1.67 -17.79
CA PRO A 308 -31.02 -0.80 -18.14
C PRO A 308 -30.63 0.61 -18.62
N VAL A 309 -29.43 1.09 -18.27
CA VAL A 309 -28.95 2.45 -18.61
C VAL A 309 -27.74 2.44 -19.54
N ALA A 310 -27.18 1.27 -19.86
CA ALA A 310 -25.93 1.12 -20.63
C ALA A 310 -25.94 1.89 -21.95
N ASP A 311 -26.95 1.69 -22.81
CA ASP A 311 -27.02 2.36 -24.11
C ASP A 311 -27.10 3.89 -23.99
N ARG A 312 -27.90 4.38 -23.02
CA ARG A 312 -28.03 5.81 -22.74
C ARG A 312 -26.73 6.40 -22.22
N PHE A 313 -26.05 5.69 -21.33
CA PHE A 313 -24.77 6.09 -20.77
C PHE A 313 -23.69 6.14 -21.86
N TYR A 314 -23.55 5.10 -22.68
CA TYR A 314 -22.57 5.08 -23.77
C TYR A 314 -22.84 6.16 -24.83
N ALA A 315 -24.11 6.45 -25.15
CA ALA A 315 -24.45 7.54 -26.05
C ALA A 315 -24.01 8.91 -25.49
N LYS A 316 -24.30 9.19 -24.21
CA LYS A 316 -23.84 10.41 -23.53
C LYS A 316 -22.31 10.48 -23.47
N LEU A 317 -21.65 9.38 -23.11
CA LEU A 317 -20.20 9.29 -23.03
C LEU A 317 -19.53 9.57 -24.37
N ARG A 318 -19.96 8.92 -25.47
CA ARG A 318 -19.42 9.20 -26.81
C ARG A 318 -19.64 10.66 -27.23
N ALA A 319 -20.83 11.20 -26.95
CA ALA A 319 -21.12 12.61 -27.24
C ALA A 319 -20.25 13.58 -26.43
N ARG A 320 -19.86 13.21 -25.21
CA ARG A 320 -18.94 13.99 -24.39
C ARG A 320 -17.49 13.83 -24.83
N MET A 321 -17.03 12.62 -25.11
CA MET A 321 -15.71 12.36 -25.66
C MET A 321 -15.47 13.13 -26.97
N ALA A 322 -16.46 13.23 -27.85
CA ALA A 322 -16.37 13.99 -29.11
C ALA A 322 -16.12 15.49 -28.95
N LYS A 323 -16.27 16.05 -27.73
CA LYS A 323 -16.00 17.45 -27.42
C LYS A 323 -14.65 17.67 -26.73
N LEU A 324 -13.90 16.61 -26.43
CA LEU A 324 -12.57 16.72 -25.84
C LEU A 324 -11.61 17.33 -26.84
N ARG A 325 -10.86 18.34 -26.40
CA ARG A 325 -9.83 19.00 -27.19
C ARG A 325 -8.48 18.31 -26.93
N VAL A 326 -7.95 17.65 -27.94
CA VAL A 326 -6.59 17.08 -27.94
C VAL A 326 -5.66 18.11 -28.59
N GLY A 327 -4.55 18.47 -27.94
CA GLY A 327 -3.66 19.49 -28.50
C GLY A 327 -2.53 19.94 -27.59
N ASP A 328 -1.96 21.10 -27.92
CA ASP A 328 -0.85 21.70 -27.16
C ASP A 328 -1.19 21.82 -25.67
N PRO A 329 -0.48 21.12 -24.77
CA PRO A 329 -0.85 21.09 -23.37
C PRO A 329 -0.66 22.43 -22.66
N LEU A 330 0.04 23.41 -23.24
CA LEU A 330 0.10 24.78 -22.71
C LEU A 330 -1.17 25.60 -22.99
N ASP A 331 -2.02 25.16 -23.91
CA ASP A 331 -3.33 25.77 -24.09
C ASP A 331 -4.27 25.35 -22.95
N LYS A 332 -4.76 26.33 -22.19
CA LYS A 332 -5.67 26.11 -21.04
C LYS A 332 -7.00 25.48 -21.45
N SER A 333 -7.33 25.57 -22.72
CA SER A 333 -8.50 24.95 -23.33
C SER A 333 -8.29 23.47 -23.64
N VAL A 334 -7.06 22.97 -23.74
CA VAL A 334 -6.85 21.54 -24.05
C VAL A 334 -7.30 20.68 -22.89
N ASP A 335 -7.94 19.55 -23.22
CA ASP A 335 -8.46 18.58 -22.25
C ASP A 335 -7.57 17.33 -22.21
N VAL A 336 -6.89 17.01 -23.31
CA VAL A 336 -6.04 15.83 -23.47
C VAL A 336 -4.69 16.26 -24.04
N GLY A 337 -3.66 16.17 -23.21
CA GLY A 337 -2.28 16.51 -23.58
C GLY A 337 -1.55 15.39 -24.32
N ALA A 338 -0.22 15.48 -24.32
CA ALA A 338 0.64 14.44 -24.86
C ALA A 338 0.91 13.35 -23.80
N LEU A 339 1.00 12.09 -24.23
CA LEU A 339 1.57 11.02 -23.42
C LEU A 339 3.05 11.31 -23.15
N VAL A 340 3.52 10.81 -22.01
CA VAL A 340 4.83 11.21 -21.45
C VAL A 340 6.03 10.95 -22.37
N ASP A 341 5.98 9.92 -23.21
CA ASP A 341 7.12 9.48 -24.03
C ASP A 341 6.65 8.62 -25.23
N PRO A 342 7.38 8.58 -26.37
CA PRO A 342 7.07 7.70 -27.49
C PRO A 342 6.93 6.22 -27.13
N VAL A 343 7.68 5.72 -26.14
CA VAL A 343 7.57 4.33 -25.65
C VAL A 343 6.19 4.07 -25.08
N GLN A 344 5.59 5.06 -24.40
CA GLN A 344 4.25 4.93 -23.84
C GLN A 344 3.17 4.95 -24.94
N VAL A 345 3.33 5.80 -25.96
CA VAL A 345 2.46 5.81 -27.15
C VAL A 345 2.48 4.44 -27.83
N GLN A 346 3.68 3.88 -28.03
CA GLN A 346 3.85 2.56 -28.64
C GLN A 346 3.15 1.47 -27.82
N ARG A 347 3.37 1.45 -26.50
CA ARG A 347 2.74 0.47 -25.60
C ARG A 347 1.21 0.50 -25.68
N VAL A 348 0.61 1.69 -25.59
CA VAL A 348 -0.86 1.84 -25.66
C VAL A 348 -1.36 1.38 -27.03
N THR A 349 -0.68 1.77 -28.10
CA THR A 349 -1.02 1.39 -29.47
C THR A 349 -1.00 -0.12 -29.67
N GLU A 350 0.07 -0.80 -29.22
CA GLU A 350 0.22 -2.26 -29.34
C GLU A 350 -0.84 -3.00 -28.53
N MET A 351 -1.14 -2.55 -27.30
CA MET A 351 -2.18 -3.16 -26.47
C MET A 351 -3.57 -3.06 -27.11
N VAL A 352 -3.92 -1.89 -27.66
CA VAL A 352 -5.22 -1.69 -28.34
C VAL A 352 -5.27 -2.47 -29.65
N ALA A 353 -4.19 -2.49 -30.44
CA ALA A 353 -4.13 -3.22 -31.71
C ALA A 353 -4.19 -4.75 -31.53
N ALA A 354 -3.70 -5.27 -30.40
CA ALA A 354 -3.80 -6.70 -30.06
C ALA A 354 -5.21 -7.13 -29.61
N ASN A 355 -6.10 -6.19 -29.30
CA ASN A 355 -7.46 -6.49 -28.86
C ASN A 355 -8.39 -6.79 -30.05
N THR A 356 -9.09 -7.92 -29.96
CA THR A 356 -10.06 -8.37 -30.97
C THR A 356 -11.50 -8.37 -30.46
N SER A 357 -11.73 -7.97 -29.20
CA SER A 357 -13.03 -7.96 -28.53
C SER A 357 -13.62 -6.54 -28.42
N GLY A 358 -14.94 -6.46 -28.39
CA GLY A 358 -15.66 -5.20 -28.18
C GLY A 358 -15.70 -4.26 -29.39
N GLU A 359 -16.40 -3.14 -29.22
CA GLU A 359 -16.54 -2.08 -30.22
C GLU A 359 -15.68 -0.89 -29.82
N VAL A 360 -14.79 -0.48 -30.72
CA VAL A 360 -13.85 0.63 -30.50
C VAL A 360 -14.46 1.93 -31.04
N PHE A 361 -14.51 2.95 -30.20
CA PHE A 361 -14.84 4.32 -30.54
C PHE A 361 -13.65 5.22 -30.19
N THR A 362 -13.15 5.98 -31.16
CA THR A 362 -12.14 7.02 -30.98
C THR A 362 -12.75 8.39 -31.22
N ALA A 363 -12.32 9.39 -30.46
CA ALA A 363 -12.81 10.76 -30.58
C ALA A 363 -11.67 11.76 -30.83
N GLY A 364 -11.98 12.78 -31.63
CA GLY A 364 -11.11 13.92 -31.89
C GLY A 364 -10.00 13.63 -32.90
N ASP A 365 -9.59 14.69 -33.60
CA ASP A 365 -8.34 14.69 -34.34
C ASP A 365 -7.16 14.85 -33.37
N ILE A 366 -6.03 14.23 -33.68
CA ILE A 366 -4.80 14.37 -32.90
C ILE A 366 -3.75 15.15 -33.70
N PRO A 367 -2.88 15.95 -33.05
CA PRO A 367 -1.75 16.57 -33.73
C PRO A 367 -0.86 15.54 -34.43
N ALA A 368 -0.34 15.90 -35.61
CA ALA A 368 0.49 15.02 -36.43
C ALA A 368 1.90 14.76 -35.86
N THR A 369 2.34 15.59 -34.91
CA THR A 369 3.67 15.53 -34.28
C THR A 369 3.53 15.60 -32.78
N GLY A 370 4.45 14.95 -32.05
CA GLY A 370 4.38 14.81 -30.60
C GLY A 370 3.73 13.49 -30.18
N CYS A 371 3.64 13.26 -28.87
CA CYS A 371 3.20 12.00 -28.30
C CYS A 371 1.69 11.95 -28.05
N TYR A 372 0.87 12.17 -29.06
CA TYR A 372 -0.60 12.20 -28.88
C TYR A 372 -1.26 10.84 -29.14
N TYR A 373 -2.27 10.50 -28.35
CA TYR A 373 -3.12 9.32 -28.55
C TYR A 373 -4.60 9.71 -28.39
N PRO A 374 -5.50 9.26 -29.29
CA PRO A 374 -6.88 9.71 -29.26
C PRO A 374 -7.65 9.13 -28.06
N PRO A 375 -8.55 9.91 -27.45
CA PRO A 375 -9.53 9.38 -26.51
C PRO A 375 -10.27 8.15 -27.05
N THR A 376 -10.13 7.02 -26.37
CA THR A 376 -10.61 5.72 -26.87
C THR A 376 -11.54 5.05 -25.86
N LEU A 377 -12.69 4.58 -26.32
CA LEU A 377 -13.65 3.76 -25.57
C LEU A 377 -13.81 2.42 -26.28
N ILE A 378 -13.70 1.33 -25.53
CA ILE A 378 -13.95 -0.04 -26.02
C ILE A 378 -15.12 -0.61 -25.24
N THR A 379 -16.29 -0.72 -25.87
CA THR A 379 -17.53 -1.22 -25.24
C THR A 379 -17.78 -2.69 -25.54
N GLY A 380 -18.59 -3.35 -24.72
CA GLY A 380 -19.05 -4.73 -24.99
C GLY A 380 -17.97 -5.77 -24.75
N MET A 381 -17.01 -5.49 -23.88
CA MET A 381 -15.96 -6.43 -23.52
C MET A 381 -16.47 -7.52 -22.59
N ASN A 382 -15.88 -8.69 -22.69
CA ASN A 382 -16.07 -9.77 -21.73
C ASN A 382 -15.22 -9.48 -20.47
N PRO A 383 -15.72 -9.74 -19.26
CA PRO A 383 -14.94 -9.58 -18.02
C PRO A 383 -13.57 -10.30 -18.00
N ALA A 384 -13.42 -11.38 -18.78
CA ALA A 384 -12.18 -12.14 -18.90
C ALA A 384 -11.20 -11.61 -19.97
N ASP A 385 -11.59 -10.60 -20.76
CA ASP A 385 -10.71 -10.03 -21.79
C ASP A 385 -9.45 -9.41 -21.16
N PRO A 386 -8.26 -9.52 -21.80
CA PRO A 386 -7.02 -8.98 -21.23
C PRO A 386 -7.09 -7.49 -20.87
N LEU A 387 -7.72 -6.64 -21.70
CA LEU A 387 -7.84 -5.21 -21.41
C LEU A 387 -8.76 -4.89 -20.21
N MET A 388 -9.61 -5.84 -19.78
CA MET A 388 -10.41 -5.72 -18.54
C MET A 388 -9.59 -6.07 -17.28
N GLN A 389 -8.46 -6.76 -17.44
CA GLN A 389 -7.62 -7.28 -16.35
C GLN A 389 -6.30 -6.53 -16.21
N ASP A 390 -5.71 -6.09 -17.32
CA ASP A 390 -4.39 -5.49 -17.38
C ASP A 390 -4.42 -3.96 -17.51
N GLU A 391 -3.42 -3.30 -16.94
CA GLU A 391 -3.29 -1.86 -16.94
C GLU A 391 -2.78 -1.35 -18.29
N ILE A 392 -3.60 -0.50 -18.94
CA ILE A 392 -3.29 0.13 -20.24
C ILE A 392 -2.41 1.37 -20.05
N PHE A 393 -2.71 2.17 -19.02
CA PHE A 393 -1.99 3.41 -18.66
C PHE A 393 -1.91 4.43 -19.81
N GLY A 394 -3.05 4.65 -20.47
CA GLY A 394 -3.24 5.60 -21.55
C GLY A 394 -4.73 5.97 -21.64
N PRO A 395 -5.15 6.84 -22.58
CA PRO A 395 -6.48 7.46 -22.61
C PRO A 395 -7.53 6.50 -23.20
N VAL A 396 -7.56 5.27 -22.69
CA VAL A 396 -8.35 4.14 -23.14
C VAL A 396 -9.24 3.66 -21.99
N LEU A 397 -10.54 3.70 -22.20
CA LEU A 397 -11.55 3.17 -21.31
C LEU A 397 -12.10 1.86 -21.87
N VAL A 398 -12.20 0.85 -21.03
CA VAL A 398 -12.88 -0.41 -21.38
C VAL A 398 -14.18 -0.55 -20.59
N SER A 399 -15.22 -1.11 -21.20
CA SER A 399 -16.49 -1.29 -20.53
C SER A 399 -17.11 -2.68 -20.69
N THR A 400 -17.81 -3.08 -19.63
CA THR A 400 -18.74 -4.21 -19.65
C THR A 400 -20.01 -3.83 -18.89
N THR A 401 -21.01 -4.69 -18.95
CA THR A 401 -22.29 -4.48 -18.25
C THR A 401 -22.47 -5.46 -17.11
N PHE A 402 -23.43 -5.17 -16.23
CA PHE A 402 -23.88 -6.08 -15.18
C PHE A 402 -25.40 -5.98 -15.02
N ARG A 403 -26.02 -6.97 -14.38
CA ARG A 403 -27.48 -7.08 -14.15
C ARG A 403 -27.88 -6.78 -12.72
N THR A 404 -27.04 -7.13 -11.77
CA THR A 404 -27.34 -7.00 -10.34
C THR A 404 -26.21 -6.32 -9.57
N PRO A 405 -26.49 -5.67 -8.43
CA PRO A 405 -25.43 -5.12 -7.59
C PRO A 405 -24.42 -6.15 -7.09
N ALA A 406 -24.86 -7.39 -6.86
CA ALA A 406 -23.97 -8.49 -6.47
C ALA A 406 -22.99 -8.86 -7.61
N GLU A 407 -23.49 -8.91 -8.84
CA GLU A 407 -22.65 -9.13 -10.02
C GLU A 407 -21.68 -7.97 -10.24
N ALA A 408 -22.10 -6.72 -10.03
CA ALA A 408 -21.19 -5.56 -10.10
C ALA A 408 -20.00 -5.71 -9.14
N VAL A 409 -20.25 -6.15 -7.91
CA VAL A 409 -19.20 -6.43 -6.90
C VAL A 409 -18.30 -7.58 -7.34
N GLU A 410 -18.87 -8.68 -7.86
CA GLU A 410 -18.10 -9.81 -8.37
C GLU A 410 -17.17 -9.39 -9.50
N LEU A 411 -17.70 -8.67 -10.50
CA LEU A 411 -16.93 -8.17 -11.62
C LEU A 411 -15.85 -7.20 -11.16
N ALA A 412 -16.20 -6.20 -10.35
CA ALA A 412 -15.26 -5.20 -9.82
C ALA A 412 -14.07 -5.84 -9.08
N ASN A 413 -14.35 -6.87 -8.27
CA ASN A 413 -13.35 -7.56 -7.47
C ASN A 413 -12.58 -8.65 -8.24
N ASN A 414 -13.04 -9.02 -9.45
CA ASN A 414 -12.38 -9.99 -10.32
C ASN A 414 -11.18 -9.35 -11.04
N THR A 415 -10.14 -9.08 -10.26
CA THR A 415 -8.83 -8.58 -10.67
C THR A 415 -7.82 -8.90 -9.57
N ARG A 416 -6.53 -8.98 -9.93
CA ARG A 416 -5.42 -9.10 -8.97
C ARG A 416 -5.19 -7.84 -8.12
N TYR A 417 -5.72 -6.71 -8.58
CA TYR A 417 -5.54 -5.39 -7.97
C TYR A 417 -6.59 -5.10 -6.87
N GLY A 418 -6.38 -3.98 -6.18
CA GLY A 418 -7.29 -3.44 -5.17
C GLY A 418 -6.84 -2.06 -4.70
N LEU A 419 -6.83 -1.07 -5.60
CA LEU A 419 -6.36 0.29 -5.29
C LEU A 419 -7.52 1.22 -4.95
N ALA A 420 -8.25 1.67 -5.96
CA ALA A 420 -9.41 2.55 -5.82
C ALA A 420 -10.62 1.98 -6.55
N ALA A 421 -11.81 2.48 -6.22
CA ALA A 421 -13.06 2.19 -6.93
C ALA A 421 -14.03 3.38 -6.85
N THR A 422 -14.95 3.44 -7.80
CA THR A 422 -15.98 4.46 -7.85
C THR A 422 -17.37 3.83 -7.95
N VAL A 423 -18.34 4.37 -7.22
CA VAL A 423 -19.74 3.94 -7.20
C VAL A 423 -20.65 5.14 -7.48
N TRP A 424 -21.50 5.02 -8.49
CA TRP A 424 -22.54 6.00 -8.80
C TRP A 424 -23.93 5.44 -8.58
N SER A 425 -24.68 6.04 -7.66
CA SER A 425 -26.08 5.76 -7.36
C SER A 425 -26.67 6.92 -6.56
N GLU A 426 -27.89 7.36 -6.88
CA GLU A 426 -28.60 8.36 -6.07
C GLU A 426 -29.24 7.74 -4.81
N ASN A 427 -29.25 6.41 -4.69
CA ASN A 427 -29.74 5.70 -3.51
C ASN A 427 -28.65 5.50 -2.47
N ILE A 428 -28.81 6.19 -1.33
CA ILE A 428 -27.90 6.09 -0.19
C ILE A 428 -27.67 4.65 0.31
N ASN A 429 -28.70 3.81 0.31
CA ASN A 429 -28.57 2.43 0.77
C ASN A 429 -27.71 1.63 -0.20
N LEU A 430 -27.95 1.76 -1.51
CA LEU A 430 -27.21 1.03 -2.52
C LEU A 430 -25.73 1.45 -2.53
N ALA A 431 -25.46 2.75 -2.55
CA ALA A 431 -24.10 3.27 -2.55
C ALA A 431 -23.29 2.79 -1.32
N LEU A 432 -23.85 2.94 -0.12
CA LEU A 432 -23.18 2.57 1.14
C LEU A 432 -23.17 1.06 1.42
N ASP A 433 -24.05 0.28 0.78
CA ASP A 433 -24.01 -1.19 0.81
C ASP A 433 -22.93 -1.75 -0.11
N ILE A 434 -22.69 -1.10 -1.26
CA ILE A 434 -21.71 -1.55 -2.26
C ILE A 434 -20.29 -1.16 -1.87
N ALA A 435 -20.06 0.07 -1.41
CA ALA A 435 -18.73 0.58 -1.05
C ALA A 435 -17.88 -0.37 -0.18
N PRO A 436 -18.37 -0.91 0.95
CA PRO A 436 -17.57 -1.83 1.79
C PRO A 436 -17.30 -3.19 1.13
N LYS A 437 -18.08 -3.59 0.12
CA LYS A 437 -17.92 -4.88 -0.58
C LYS A 437 -16.83 -4.86 -1.66
N LEU A 438 -16.37 -3.67 -2.06
CA LEU A 438 -15.32 -3.52 -3.06
C LEU A 438 -13.95 -3.71 -2.40
N VAL A 439 -13.11 -4.57 -2.99
CA VAL A 439 -11.75 -4.83 -2.53
C VAL A 439 -10.84 -3.74 -3.08
N SER A 440 -10.67 -2.68 -2.29
CA SER A 440 -9.92 -1.48 -2.61
C SER A 440 -9.50 -0.77 -1.32
N GLY A 441 -8.47 0.07 -1.37
CA GLY A 441 -8.15 0.97 -0.26
C GLY A 441 -8.90 2.30 -0.32
N ILE A 442 -9.51 2.64 -1.45
CA ILE A 442 -10.29 3.88 -1.63
C ILE A 442 -11.59 3.57 -2.38
N VAL A 443 -12.71 4.11 -1.90
CA VAL A 443 -13.98 4.12 -2.64
C VAL A 443 -14.54 5.53 -2.67
N TRP A 444 -14.88 6.03 -3.86
CA TRP A 444 -15.59 7.29 -4.02
C TRP A 444 -17.06 7.04 -4.36
N VAL A 445 -17.96 7.66 -3.60
CA VAL A 445 -19.41 7.64 -3.87
C VAL A 445 -19.80 8.93 -4.60
N ASN A 446 -20.40 8.79 -5.79
CA ASN A 446 -20.86 9.88 -6.65
C ASN A 446 -19.77 10.93 -6.96
N GLY A 447 -18.53 10.44 -7.14
CA GLY A 447 -17.35 11.22 -7.44
C GLY A 447 -16.18 10.28 -7.74
N THR A 448 -15.03 10.80 -8.14
CA THR A 448 -13.84 9.99 -8.46
C THR A 448 -12.58 10.85 -8.36
N ASN A 449 -11.41 10.23 -8.19
CA ASN A 449 -10.11 10.92 -8.09
C ASN A 449 -10.08 12.04 -7.03
N MET A 450 -10.89 11.93 -5.97
CA MET A 450 -10.87 12.90 -4.87
C MET A 450 -9.68 12.60 -3.96
N MET A 451 -8.84 13.60 -3.72
CA MET A 451 -7.60 13.48 -2.97
C MET A 451 -7.47 14.64 -1.97
N ASP A 452 -7.03 14.34 -0.75
CA ASP A 452 -6.61 15.35 0.23
C ASP A 452 -5.47 14.77 1.07
N ALA A 453 -4.60 15.65 1.57
CA ALA A 453 -3.49 15.24 2.42
C ALA A 453 -3.92 14.55 3.73
N ALA A 454 -5.15 14.75 4.18
CA ALA A 454 -5.71 14.10 5.37
C ALA A 454 -6.25 12.69 5.12
N ALA A 455 -6.57 12.33 3.88
CA ALA A 455 -7.19 11.06 3.56
C ALA A 455 -6.16 10.08 2.99
N GLY A 456 -5.85 9.03 3.76
CA GLY A 456 -4.85 8.04 3.36
C GLY A 456 -5.16 7.35 2.04
N PHE A 457 -4.20 7.29 1.13
CA PHE A 457 -4.27 6.58 -0.14
C PHE A 457 -3.40 5.32 -0.08
N GLY A 458 -3.90 4.17 -0.52
CA GLY A 458 -3.03 3.06 -0.87
C GLY A 458 -3.74 1.74 -1.16
N GLY A 459 -2.99 0.76 -1.67
CA GLY A 459 -3.55 -0.49 -2.19
C GLY A 459 -3.72 -1.65 -1.19
N VAL A 460 -4.43 -2.67 -1.66
CA VAL A 460 -4.42 -4.06 -1.14
C VAL A 460 -4.13 -5.04 -2.29
N ARG A 461 -3.91 -6.33 -1.99
CA ARG A 461 -3.53 -7.35 -2.97
C ARG A 461 -2.26 -6.95 -3.76
N GLU A 462 -2.26 -7.09 -5.08
CA GLU A 462 -1.11 -6.75 -5.93
C GLU A 462 -1.00 -5.25 -6.25
N SER A 463 -1.90 -4.41 -5.72
CA SER A 463 -1.76 -2.96 -5.72
C SER A 463 -0.81 -2.46 -4.63
N GLY A 464 -0.26 -3.36 -3.82
CA GLY A 464 0.77 -3.06 -2.83
C GLY A 464 0.22 -2.93 -1.41
N PHE A 465 0.96 -2.22 -0.56
CA PHE A 465 0.66 -2.07 0.87
C PHE A 465 1.34 -0.84 1.48
N GLY A 466 0.74 -0.38 2.57
CA GLY A 466 1.02 0.92 3.18
C GLY A 466 -0.06 1.94 2.81
N ARG A 467 0.00 3.12 3.42
CA ARG A 467 -0.88 4.24 3.10
C ARG A 467 -0.05 5.53 3.07
N GLU A 468 -0.44 6.46 2.21
CA GLU A 468 0.17 7.78 2.07
C GLU A 468 -0.89 8.86 2.35
N GLY A 469 -0.57 9.82 3.22
CA GLY A 469 -1.52 10.81 3.72
C GLY A 469 -2.22 10.39 5.03
N GLY A 470 -2.82 11.38 5.68
CA GLY A 470 -3.49 11.24 6.97
C GLY A 470 -2.56 10.85 8.12
N TRP A 471 -3.18 10.54 9.27
CA TRP A 471 -2.47 9.95 10.41
C TRP A 471 -2.01 8.52 10.11
N GLU A 472 -2.75 7.84 9.25
CA GLU A 472 -2.54 6.45 8.86
C GLU A 472 -1.19 6.27 8.14
N GLY A 473 -0.81 7.23 7.30
CA GLY A 473 0.47 7.17 6.58
C GLY A 473 1.70 7.45 7.46
N LEU A 474 1.54 8.13 8.60
CA LEU A 474 2.68 8.49 9.46
C LEU A 474 3.34 7.28 10.13
N ALA A 475 2.54 6.25 10.45
CA ALA A 475 3.05 5.01 11.04
C ALA A 475 4.10 4.34 10.15
N ALA A 476 4.00 4.48 8.83
CA ALA A 476 4.96 3.91 7.87
C ALA A 476 6.32 4.63 7.87
N TYR A 477 6.43 5.80 8.51
CA TYR A 477 7.63 6.64 8.61
C TYR A 477 8.20 6.74 10.03
N THR A 478 7.71 5.90 10.94
CA THR A 478 8.17 5.86 12.34
C THR A 478 8.40 4.44 12.81
N ARG A 479 9.14 4.29 13.92
CA ARG A 479 9.27 3.04 14.68
C ARG A 479 9.07 3.30 16.17
N PRO A 480 8.75 2.27 16.96
CA PRO A 480 8.68 2.40 18.42
C PRO A 480 10.02 2.82 19.03
N LYS A 481 9.96 3.62 20.10
CA LYS A 481 11.11 3.95 20.96
C LYS A 481 11.47 2.78 21.87
N THR A 482 12.02 1.70 21.30
CA THR A 482 12.44 0.53 22.08
C THR A 482 13.85 0.08 21.73
N THR A 483 14.54 -0.56 22.68
CA THR A 483 15.86 -1.13 22.46
C THR A 483 15.71 -2.58 22.02
N GLN A 484 15.99 -2.86 20.75
CA GLN A 484 15.92 -4.23 20.23
C GLN A 484 17.10 -5.07 20.73
N LYS A 485 16.83 -6.31 21.13
CA LYS A 485 17.85 -7.30 21.52
C LYS A 485 17.86 -8.44 20.50
N PRO A 486 19.01 -9.04 20.17
CA PRO A 486 19.02 -10.24 19.31
C PRO A 486 18.19 -11.37 19.92
N LEU A 487 17.45 -12.10 19.07
CA LEU A 487 16.71 -13.28 19.47
C LEU A 487 17.68 -14.36 19.96
N LYS A 488 17.37 -14.98 21.10
CA LYS A 488 18.12 -16.14 21.59
C LYS A 488 17.62 -17.40 20.92
N GLU A 489 18.53 -18.24 20.47
CA GLU A 489 18.17 -19.56 19.94
C GLU A 489 17.63 -20.45 21.07
N ILE A 490 16.47 -21.05 20.84
CA ILE A 490 15.82 -21.99 21.75
C ILE A 490 15.61 -23.29 20.98
N THR A 491 16.35 -24.32 21.37
CA THR A 491 16.30 -25.65 20.75
C THR A 491 15.35 -26.56 21.51
N ALA A 492 14.67 -27.46 20.80
CA ALA A 492 13.90 -28.52 21.42
C ALA A 492 14.82 -29.40 22.28
N PHE A 493 14.35 -29.86 23.44
CA PHE A 493 15.09 -30.84 24.24
C PHE A 493 15.14 -32.20 23.51
N SER A 494 16.17 -32.98 23.81
CA SER A 494 16.37 -34.34 23.30
C SER A 494 16.34 -35.37 24.42
N GLY A 495 15.79 -36.56 24.16
CA GLY A 495 15.83 -37.70 25.08
C GLY A 495 16.83 -38.78 24.64
N SER A 496 17.22 -39.66 25.58
CA SER A 496 18.15 -40.76 25.36
C SER A 496 17.49 -42.14 25.19
N GLY A 497 16.16 -42.23 25.27
CA GLY A 497 15.40 -43.47 25.15
C GLY A 497 14.73 -43.67 23.78
N THR A 498 14.25 -44.89 23.50
CA THR A 498 13.39 -45.17 22.34
C THR A 498 12.11 -44.33 22.48
N PRO A 499 11.69 -43.55 21.46
CA PRO A 499 10.48 -42.73 21.51
C PRO A 499 9.21 -43.59 21.35
N ALA A 500 9.14 -44.73 22.04
CA ALA A 500 7.98 -45.58 22.09
C ALA A 500 7.16 -45.22 23.32
N ASP A 501 5.92 -44.81 23.10
CA ASP A 501 4.99 -44.44 24.15
C ASP A 501 3.86 -45.48 24.23
N PRO A 502 3.69 -46.20 25.35
CA PRO A 502 2.60 -47.16 25.51
C PRO A 502 1.22 -46.48 25.63
N ILE A 503 1.18 -45.15 25.82
CA ILE A 503 -0.03 -44.35 25.95
C ILE A 503 -0.18 -43.48 24.70
N ASP A 504 -1.40 -43.33 24.17
CA ASP A 504 -1.66 -42.40 23.07
C ASP A 504 -1.52 -40.94 23.55
N ARG A 505 -0.33 -40.39 23.39
CA ARG A 505 0.01 -38.97 23.61
C ARG A 505 0.45 -38.30 22.31
N THR A 506 -0.10 -38.75 21.17
CA THR A 506 0.22 -38.17 19.85
C THR A 506 -0.76 -37.06 19.50
N ALA A 507 -0.32 -35.83 19.68
CA ALA A 507 -1.09 -34.65 19.33
C ALA A 507 -1.26 -34.47 17.82
N LYS A 508 -2.41 -33.95 17.43
CA LYS A 508 -2.84 -33.73 16.04
C LYS A 508 -2.79 -32.25 15.67
N LEU A 509 -2.99 -31.95 14.39
CA LEU A 509 -3.22 -30.59 13.91
C LEU A 509 -4.66 -30.16 14.22
N TYR A 510 -4.98 -28.87 14.17
CA TYR A 510 -6.36 -28.36 14.25
C TYR A 510 -6.69 -27.55 13.00
N ILE A 511 -7.58 -28.07 12.16
CA ILE A 511 -7.90 -27.48 10.86
C ILE A 511 -9.41 -27.56 10.65
N GLY A 512 -10.03 -26.42 10.35
CA GLY A 512 -11.46 -26.40 10.02
C GLY A 512 -12.36 -26.86 11.17
N GLY A 513 -12.03 -26.49 12.41
CA GLY A 513 -12.86 -26.78 13.59
C GLY A 513 -12.75 -28.21 14.12
N LYS A 514 -11.75 -28.98 13.69
CA LYS A 514 -11.53 -30.36 14.16
C LYS A 514 -10.06 -30.74 14.18
N GLN A 515 -9.72 -31.71 15.03
CA GLN A 515 -8.42 -32.34 15.01
C GLN A 515 -8.20 -33.16 13.72
N SER A 516 -7.04 -33.01 13.10
CA SER A 516 -6.68 -33.66 11.83
C SER A 516 -5.29 -34.29 11.91
N ARG A 517 -5.14 -35.49 11.33
CA ARG A 517 -3.82 -36.14 11.18
C ARG A 517 -2.96 -35.32 10.20
N PRO A 518 -1.63 -35.28 10.38
CA PRO A 518 -0.76 -34.66 9.39
C PRO A 518 -0.83 -35.49 8.11
N ASP A 519 -0.91 -34.82 6.96
CA ASP A 519 -0.95 -35.51 5.67
C ASP A 519 0.28 -36.40 5.43
N SER A 520 1.43 -35.98 5.95
CA SER A 520 2.68 -36.73 5.89
C SER A 520 2.65 -38.06 6.66
N GLY A 521 1.73 -38.19 7.63
CA GLY A 521 1.68 -39.30 8.57
C GLY A 521 2.75 -39.27 9.66
N TYR A 522 3.68 -38.31 9.64
CA TYR A 522 4.80 -38.24 10.59
C TYR A 522 4.47 -37.43 11.84
N SER A 523 5.06 -37.86 12.96
CA SER A 523 5.12 -37.11 14.21
C SER A 523 6.54 -37.14 14.77
N ALA A 524 6.88 -36.18 15.61
CA ALA A 524 8.16 -36.11 16.32
C ALA A 524 7.95 -36.16 17.83
N PRO A 525 8.86 -36.80 18.59
CA PRO A 525 8.80 -36.81 20.04
C PRO A 525 9.09 -35.41 20.61
N VAL A 526 8.39 -35.07 21.69
CA VAL A 526 8.62 -33.85 22.48
C VAL A 526 9.16 -34.26 23.83
N TRP A 527 10.34 -33.75 24.17
CA TRP A 527 11.06 -34.10 25.39
C TRP A 527 11.03 -32.94 26.40
N GLY A 528 11.04 -33.29 27.68
CA GLY A 528 11.30 -32.32 28.76
C GLY A 528 12.79 -32.11 28.97
N LYS A 529 13.14 -31.09 29.77
CA LYS A 529 14.54 -30.74 30.08
C LYS A 529 15.36 -31.90 30.66
N SER A 530 14.72 -32.80 31.41
CA SER A 530 15.36 -33.99 32.00
C SER A 530 15.48 -35.18 31.03
N GLY A 531 15.01 -35.04 29.78
CA GLY A 531 14.99 -36.11 28.78
C GLY A 531 13.74 -37.01 28.84
N ASP A 532 12.74 -36.66 29.64
CA ASP A 532 11.47 -37.41 29.74
C ASP A 532 10.59 -37.19 28.49
N LEU A 533 9.99 -38.27 27.98
CA LEU A 533 9.06 -38.19 26.85
C LEU A 533 7.72 -37.60 27.30
N LEU A 534 7.41 -36.38 26.85
CA LEU A 534 6.18 -35.67 27.19
C LEU A 534 5.01 -36.06 26.28
N GLY A 535 5.31 -36.41 25.03
CA GLY A 535 4.36 -36.86 24.01
C GLY A 535 4.95 -36.77 22.61
N HIS A 536 4.08 -36.84 21.60
CA HIS A 536 4.45 -36.65 20.20
C HIS A 536 3.63 -35.53 19.57
N VAL A 537 4.20 -34.86 18.57
CA VAL A 537 3.52 -33.80 17.83
C VAL A 537 3.56 -34.06 16.33
N SER A 538 2.46 -33.76 15.64
CA SER A 538 2.35 -33.91 14.19
C SER A 538 3.31 -33.00 13.43
N LEU A 539 3.84 -33.49 12.30
CA LEU A 539 4.71 -32.72 11.40
C LEU A 539 3.90 -32.25 10.18
N ALA A 540 3.42 -31.01 10.23
CA ALA A 540 2.63 -30.43 9.16
C ALA A 540 3.44 -30.28 7.87
N SER A 541 2.81 -30.65 6.76
CA SER A 541 3.33 -30.56 5.41
C SER A 541 2.72 -29.37 4.67
N ARG A 542 3.18 -29.14 3.43
CA ARG A 542 2.54 -28.20 2.50
C ARG A 542 1.05 -28.51 2.26
N LYS A 543 0.63 -29.77 2.32
CA LYS A 543 -0.79 -30.13 2.14
C LYS A 543 -1.63 -29.69 3.33
N ASP A 544 -1.09 -29.75 4.54
CA ASP A 544 -1.77 -29.27 5.74
C ASP A 544 -1.94 -27.75 5.73
N VAL A 545 -0.94 -27.02 5.23
CA VAL A 545 -1.05 -25.56 5.00
C VAL A 545 -2.18 -25.23 4.03
N ARG A 546 -2.27 -25.94 2.90
CA ARG A 546 -3.35 -25.77 1.93
C ARG A 546 -4.72 -26.04 2.55
N ASN A 547 -4.87 -27.15 3.27
CA ASN A 547 -6.13 -27.50 3.92
C ASN A 547 -6.55 -26.43 4.95
N ALA A 548 -5.59 -25.84 5.67
CA ALA A 548 -5.84 -24.73 6.58
C ALA A 548 -6.26 -23.45 5.85
N ALA A 549 -5.66 -23.14 4.70
CA ALA A 549 -6.07 -22.01 3.86
C ALA A 549 -7.49 -22.21 3.29
N GLU A 550 -7.80 -23.41 2.79
CA GLU A 550 -9.16 -23.77 2.33
C GLU A 550 -10.19 -23.61 3.46
N ALA A 551 -9.88 -24.07 4.67
CA ALA A 551 -10.73 -23.90 5.84
C ALA A 551 -10.90 -22.41 6.23
N ALA A 552 -9.83 -21.63 6.20
CA ALA A 552 -9.88 -20.19 6.47
C ALA A 552 -10.71 -19.41 5.44
N HIS A 553 -10.72 -19.85 4.17
CA HIS A 553 -11.56 -19.29 3.12
C HIS A 553 -13.03 -19.72 3.24
N ALA A 554 -13.29 -20.96 3.62
CA ALA A 554 -14.65 -21.41 3.96
C ALA A 554 -15.23 -20.58 5.12
N ALA A 555 -14.39 -20.12 6.03
CA ALA A 555 -14.74 -19.26 7.16
C ALA A 555 -14.81 -17.75 6.85
N LYS A 556 -14.84 -17.33 5.57
CA LYS A 556 -14.91 -15.90 5.18
C LYS A 556 -16.09 -15.11 5.78
N GLY A 557 -17.14 -15.80 6.23
CA GLY A 557 -18.25 -15.18 6.98
C GLY A 557 -17.81 -14.50 8.27
N TRP A 558 -16.74 -14.97 8.92
CA TRP A 558 -16.19 -14.37 10.14
C TRP A 558 -15.81 -12.89 9.95
N SER A 559 -15.25 -12.55 8.80
CA SER A 559 -14.85 -11.16 8.47
C SER A 559 -16.02 -10.19 8.31
N LYS A 560 -17.26 -10.70 8.26
CA LYS A 560 -18.50 -9.90 8.16
C LYS A 560 -19.29 -9.87 9.46
N THR A 561 -18.78 -10.50 10.52
CA THR A 561 -19.43 -10.51 11.83
C THR A 561 -19.35 -9.14 12.51
N THR A 562 -20.20 -8.92 13.50
CA THR A 562 -20.09 -7.72 14.36
C THR A 562 -18.89 -7.85 15.29
N GLY A 563 -18.30 -6.71 15.69
CA GLY A 563 -17.25 -6.70 16.72
C GLY A 563 -17.72 -7.35 18.03
N HIS A 564 -19.00 -7.14 18.40
CA HIS A 564 -19.61 -7.73 19.58
C HIS A 564 -19.58 -9.26 19.58
N LEU A 565 -19.94 -9.91 18.46
CA LEU A 565 -19.88 -11.37 18.37
C LEU A 565 -18.44 -11.88 18.57
N ARG A 566 -17.47 -11.20 17.95
CA ARG A 566 -16.05 -11.57 18.08
C ARG A 566 -15.54 -11.37 19.51
N ALA A 567 -16.00 -10.32 20.18
CA ALA A 567 -15.72 -10.09 21.59
C ALA A 567 -16.23 -11.24 22.47
N GLN A 568 -17.47 -11.69 22.27
CA GLN A 568 -18.05 -12.82 23.03
C GLN A 568 -17.21 -14.09 22.87
N ILE A 569 -16.84 -14.45 21.64
CA ILE A 569 -15.99 -15.61 21.38
C ILE A 569 -14.64 -15.48 22.09
N LEU A 570 -13.99 -14.32 22.04
CA LEU A 570 -12.71 -14.09 22.72
C LEU A 570 -12.84 -14.15 24.25
N TYR A 571 -13.94 -13.67 24.82
CA TYR A 571 -14.22 -13.82 26.25
C TYR A 571 -14.38 -15.29 26.64
N TYR A 572 -15.11 -16.10 25.85
CA TYR A 572 -15.22 -17.54 26.10
C TYR A 572 -13.87 -18.24 26.04
N ILE A 573 -13.01 -17.88 25.08
CA ILE A 573 -11.65 -18.42 25.02
C ILE A 573 -10.86 -18.05 26.30
N ALA A 574 -10.99 -16.81 26.78
CA ALA A 574 -10.32 -16.36 28.00
C ALA A 574 -10.81 -17.14 29.24
N GLU A 575 -12.12 -17.29 29.41
CA GLU A 575 -12.75 -18.00 30.52
C GLU A 575 -12.37 -19.50 30.52
N ASN A 576 -12.44 -20.13 29.35
CA ASN A 576 -12.11 -21.55 29.20
C ASN A 576 -10.60 -21.82 29.37
N LEU A 577 -9.73 -20.90 28.95
CA LEU A 577 -8.29 -21.00 29.24
C LEU A 577 -8.02 -20.82 30.74
N ALA A 578 -8.67 -19.83 31.39
CA ALA A 578 -8.53 -19.59 32.82
C ALA A 578 -8.99 -20.81 33.64
N ALA A 579 -10.10 -21.45 33.26
CA ALA A 579 -10.61 -22.66 33.91
C ALA A 579 -9.61 -23.83 33.88
N ARG A 580 -8.73 -23.88 32.87
CA ARG A 580 -7.67 -24.89 32.71
C ARG A 580 -6.28 -24.37 33.06
N GLY A 581 -6.17 -23.20 33.70
CA GLY A 581 -4.90 -22.48 33.80
C GLY A 581 -3.76 -23.28 34.47
N ASP A 582 -4.06 -24.01 35.54
CA ASP A 582 -3.08 -24.86 36.24
C ASP A 582 -2.58 -26.03 35.36
N GLU A 583 -3.42 -26.54 34.46
CA GLU A 583 -3.06 -27.59 33.51
C GLU A 583 -2.05 -27.07 32.50
N PHE A 584 -2.33 -25.92 31.88
CA PHE A 584 -1.43 -25.26 30.94
C PHE A 584 -0.11 -24.86 31.60
N ALA A 585 -0.16 -24.34 32.84
CA ALA A 585 1.03 -23.97 33.58
C ALA A 585 1.97 -25.17 33.79
N ARG A 586 1.42 -26.32 34.22
CA ARG A 586 2.19 -27.57 34.35
C ARG A 586 2.77 -28.05 33.02
N ARG A 587 2.00 -27.95 31.94
CA ARG A 587 2.47 -28.33 30.59
C ARG A 587 3.65 -27.48 30.15
N LEU A 588 3.57 -26.16 30.32
CA LEU A 588 4.63 -25.22 29.98
C LEU A 588 5.89 -25.48 30.83
N ASP A 589 5.74 -25.63 32.14
CA ASP A 589 6.85 -25.93 33.04
C ASP A 589 7.55 -27.26 32.68
N ALA A 590 6.78 -28.28 32.29
CA ALA A 590 7.33 -29.56 31.84
C ALA A 590 8.12 -29.44 30.52
N MET A 591 7.60 -28.66 29.56
CA MET A 591 8.27 -28.44 28.27
C MET A 591 9.51 -27.56 28.40
N GLN A 592 9.46 -26.49 29.19
CA GLN A 592 10.54 -25.49 29.28
C GLN A 592 11.56 -25.81 30.38
N GLY A 593 11.20 -26.65 31.36
CA GLY A 593 12.03 -26.93 32.53
C GLY A 593 12.23 -25.72 33.44
N ALA A 594 11.20 -24.87 33.53
CA ALA A 594 11.13 -23.65 34.32
C ALA A 594 9.92 -23.70 35.28
N LYS A 595 9.71 -22.63 36.08
CA LYS A 595 8.54 -22.44 36.96
C LYS A 595 7.79 -21.15 36.64
N SER A 596 7.70 -20.82 35.36
CA SER A 596 7.12 -19.58 34.83
C SER A 596 5.77 -19.80 34.17
N GLY A 597 5.33 -21.05 33.98
CA GLY A 597 4.12 -21.39 33.22
C GLY A 597 2.86 -20.71 33.75
N LYS A 598 2.72 -20.54 35.07
CA LYS A 598 1.59 -19.81 35.66
C LYS A 598 1.55 -18.35 35.21
N SER A 599 2.69 -17.66 35.22
CA SER A 599 2.76 -16.26 34.80
C SER A 599 2.43 -16.10 33.32
N GLU A 600 2.93 -17.02 32.48
CA GLU A 600 2.64 -17.01 31.04
C GLU A 600 1.15 -17.23 30.76
N VAL A 601 0.50 -18.18 31.46
CA VAL A 601 -0.94 -18.44 31.36
C VAL A 601 -1.76 -17.24 31.82
N ASP A 602 -1.44 -16.67 32.99
CA ASP A 602 -2.17 -15.52 33.54
C ASP A 602 -2.10 -14.32 32.57
N LEU A 603 -0.93 -14.09 31.94
CA LEU A 603 -0.77 -13.09 30.88
C LEU A 603 -1.53 -13.43 29.60
N ALA A 604 -1.56 -14.70 29.19
CA ALA A 604 -2.30 -15.14 28.01
C ALA A 604 -3.82 -14.94 28.17
N VAL A 605 -4.36 -15.25 29.36
CA VAL A 605 -5.76 -14.96 29.71
C VAL A 605 -6.02 -13.45 29.66
N LYS A 606 -5.14 -12.63 30.27
CA LYS A 606 -5.25 -11.18 30.21
C LYS A 606 -5.25 -10.65 28.77
N ARG A 607 -4.37 -11.18 27.90
CA ARG A 607 -4.30 -10.82 26.46
C ARG A 607 -5.62 -11.09 25.74
N LEU A 608 -6.23 -12.25 25.99
CA LEU A 608 -7.54 -12.59 25.41
C LEU A 608 -8.61 -11.57 25.84
N PHE A 609 -8.66 -11.23 27.13
CA PHE A 609 -9.56 -10.19 27.65
C PHE A 609 -9.30 -8.82 26.99
N THR A 610 -8.04 -8.41 26.82
CA THR A 610 -7.70 -7.14 26.15
C THR A 610 -8.22 -7.12 24.71
N TYR A 611 -7.98 -8.17 23.93
CA TYR A 611 -8.40 -8.19 22.53
C TYR A 611 -9.89 -8.46 22.34
N ALA A 612 -10.53 -9.15 23.30
CA ALA A 612 -11.99 -9.18 23.39
C ALA A 612 -12.54 -7.75 23.56
N ALA A 613 -11.91 -6.93 24.41
CA ALA A 613 -12.31 -5.54 24.59
C ALA A 613 -12.11 -4.68 23.33
N TRP A 614 -11.05 -4.93 22.55
CA TRP A 614 -10.77 -4.20 21.30
C TRP A 614 -11.66 -4.59 20.12
N ALA A 615 -12.26 -5.78 20.12
CA ALA A 615 -12.95 -6.35 18.95
C ALA A 615 -14.07 -5.45 18.38
N ASP A 616 -14.65 -4.57 19.20
CA ASP A 616 -15.69 -3.60 18.87
C ASP A 616 -15.34 -2.14 19.25
N LYS A 617 -14.04 -1.83 19.45
CA LYS A 617 -13.57 -0.49 19.90
C LYS A 617 -12.40 0.06 19.10
N TYR A 618 -12.05 -0.59 17.98
CA TYR A 618 -10.99 -0.11 17.09
C TYR A 618 -11.59 0.70 15.94
N ASP A 619 -12.03 1.91 16.27
CA ASP A 619 -12.83 2.75 15.39
C ASP A 619 -12.07 3.24 14.15
N GLY A 620 -12.82 3.44 13.06
CA GLY A 620 -12.37 4.23 11.91
C GLY A 620 -12.21 5.70 12.27
N GLN A 621 -11.72 6.50 11.32
CA GLN A 621 -11.58 7.95 11.48
C GLN A 621 -12.40 8.68 10.42
N VAL A 622 -12.95 9.84 10.77
CA VAL A 622 -13.63 10.73 9.82
C VAL A 622 -12.72 11.90 9.54
N HIS A 623 -12.35 12.06 8.28
CA HIS A 623 -11.50 13.15 7.82
C HIS A 623 -12.36 14.26 7.19
N GLY A 624 -12.32 15.43 7.80
CA GLY A 624 -12.80 16.66 7.18
C GLY A 624 -11.87 17.06 6.04
N VAL A 625 -12.41 17.20 4.83
CA VAL A 625 -11.66 17.47 3.60
C VAL A 625 -12.14 18.78 2.99
N PRO A 626 -11.27 19.56 2.29
CA PRO A 626 -11.64 20.84 1.70
C PRO A 626 -12.45 20.69 0.39
N ILE A 627 -13.20 19.61 0.25
CA ILE A 627 -14.03 19.25 -0.89
C ILE A 627 -15.40 18.85 -0.32
N ARG A 628 -16.49 19.04 -1.07
CA ARG A 628 -17.84 18.67 -0.60
C ARG A 628 -17.90 17.19 -0.21
N GLY A 629 -18.02 16.90 1.09
CA GLY A 629 -18.07 15.55 1.62
C GLY A 629 -17.10 15.32 2.78
N VAL A 630 -16.97 14.05 3.18
CA VAL A 630 -16.00 13.58 4.17
C VAL A 630 -15.36 12.28 3.67
N ALA A 631 -14.14 11.99 4.12
CA ALA A 631 -13.48 10.70 3.88
C ALA A 631 -13.51 9.85 5.15
N LEU A 632 -14.17 8.70 5.09
CA LEU A 632 -14.28 7.75 6.20
C LEU A 632 -13.14 6.73 6.10
N ALA A 633 -12.10 6.88 6.91
CA ALA A 633 -10.99 5.92 7.01
C ALA A 633 -11.40 4.71 7.87
N MET A 634 -12.12 3.78 7.26
CA MET A 634 -12.63 2.56 7.90
C MET A 634 -11.51 1.56 8.16
N LYS A 635 -11.61 0.81 9.26
CA LYS A 635 -10.74 -0.33 9.57
C LYS A 635 -11.41 -1.61 9.09
N GLU A 636 -10.75 -2.34 8.21
CA GLU A 636 -11.24 -3.61 7.67
C GLU A 636 -10.27 -4.75 8.01
N PRO A 637 -10.75 -6.01 8.11
CA PRO A 637 -9.85 -7.15 8.25
C PRO A 637 -8.91 -7.26 7.05
N VAL A 638 -7.67 -7.69 7.29
CA VAL A 638 -6.73 -8.07 6.23
C VAL A 638 -7.23 -9.28 5.45
N GLY A 639 -7.81 -10.27 6.14
CA GLY A 639 -8.34 -11.49 5.54
C GLY A 639 -7.82 -12.75 6.20
N VAL A 640 -7.02 -13.53 5.48
CA VAL A 640 -6.33 -14.73 6.00
C VAL A 640 -4.90 -14.37 6.39
N ILE A 641 -4.56 -14.61 7.66
CA ILE A 641 -3.22 -14.35 8.20
C ILE A 641 -2.54 -15.68 8.52
N GLY A 642 -1.32 -15.89 8.03
CA GLY A 642 -0.42 -16.93 8.52
C GLY A 642 0.49 -16.36 9.61
N ALA A 643 0.73 -17.09 10.70
CA ALA A 643 1.63 -16.63 11.76
C ALA A 643 2.56 -17.74 12.26
N LEU A 644 3.87 -17.49 12.19
CA LEU A 644 4.92 -18.36 12.75
C LEU A 644 5.22 -17.88 14.18
N CYS A 645 4.74 -18.63 15.16
CA CYS A 645 4.73 -18.22 16.57
C CYS A 645 6.13 -18.32 17.20
N PRO A 646 6.47 -17.46 18.17
CA PRO A 646 7.79 -17.44 18.79
C PRO A 646 8.07 -18.71 19.63
N ALA A 647 9.35 -19.03 19.79
CA ALA A 647 9.79 -20.06 20.74
C ALA A 647 9.79 -19.58 22.20
N GLU A 648 10.03 -18.28 22.43
CA GLU A 648 10.22 -17.66 23.74
C GLU A 648 8.97 -17.73 24.64
N ALA A 649 7.79 -17.77 24.04
CA ALA A 649 6.50 -17.70 24.72
C ALA A 649 5.51 -18.66 24.04
N PRO A 650 5.57 -19.97 24.32
CA PRO A 650 4.87 -20.99 23.54
C PRO A 650 3.34 -20.86 23.52
N LEU A 651 2.74 -20.46 24.64
CA LEU A 651 1.30 -20.17 24.74
C LEU A 651 1.05 -18.68 24.52
N LEU A 652 1.74 -17.81 25.27
CA LEU A 652 1.47 -16.38 25.25
C LEU A 652 1.75 -15.75 23.87
N GLY A 653 2.80 -16.17 23.17
CA GLY A 653 3.10 -15.74 21.81
C GLY A 653 2.06 -16.20 20.79
N LEU A 654 1.57 -17.45 20.91
CA LEU A 654 0.48 -17.96 20.08
C LEU A 654 -0.80 -17.13 20.27
N ILE A 655 -1.18 -16.87 21.53
CA ILE A 655 -2.35 -16.05 21.87
C ILE A 655 -2.17 -14.61 21.40
N SER A 656 -0.98 -14.04 21.55
CA SER A 656 -0.67 -12.67 21.12
C SER A 656 -0.74 -12.51 19.60
N CYS A 657 -0.53 -13.58 18.83
CA CYS A 657 -0.80 -13.57 17.38
C CYS A 657 -2.28 -13.80 17.06
N MET A 658 -2.91 -14.78 17.72
CA MET A 658 -4.28 -15.21 17.42
C MET A 658 -5.33 -14.18 17.80
N ALA A 659 -5.33 -13.74 19.06
CA ALA A 659 -6.39 -12.94 19.64
C ALA A 659 -6.63 -11.60 18.89
N PRO A 660 -5.61 -10.78 18.59
CA PRO A 660 -5.83 -9.55 17.83
C PRO A 660 -6.30 -9.80 16.40
N ALA A 661 -5.76 -10.83 15.74
CA ALA A 661 -6.14 -11.16 14.39
C ALA A 661 -7.64 -11.49 14.31
N ILE A 662 -8.13 -12.40 15.15
CA ILE A 662 -9.54 -12.78 15.12
C ILE A 662 -10.44 -11.69 15.72
N ALA A 663 -9.96 -10.86 16.66
CA ALA A 663 -10.69 -9.68 17.16
C ALA A 663 -11.03 -8.70 16.03
N MET A 664 -10.11 -8.52 15.09
CA MET A 664 -10.28 -7.66 13.91
C MET A 664 -10.97 -8.37 12.74
N GLY A 665 -11.53 -9.57 12.94
CA GLY A 665 -12.30 -10.28 11.92
C GLY A 665 -11.46 -11.09 10.92
N ASN A 666 -10.18 -11.31 11.19
CA ASN A 666 -9.33 -12.16 10.36
C ASN A 666 -9.54 -13.64 10.68
N ARG A 667 -9.21 -14.50 9.73
CA ARG A 667 -9.01 -15.94 9.96
C ARG A 667 -7.52 -16.22 10.00
N ILE A 668 -7.06 -17.10 10.89
CA ILE A 668 -5.64 -17.28 11.15
C ILE A 668 -5.18 -18.74 11.04
N ILE A 669 -3.98 -18.92 10.47
CA ILE A 669 -3.23 -20.18 10.40
C ILE A 669 -1.96 -20.00 11.24
N LEU A 670 -1.93 -20.61 12.41
CA LEU A 670 -0.83 -20.53 13.37
C LEU A 670 0.11 -21.71 13.16
N SER A 671 1.40 -21.47 12.96
CA SER A 671 2.43 -22.47 13.20
C SER A 671 2.93 -22.29 14.63
N ALA A 672 2.63 -23.25 15.50
CA ALA A 672 2.96 -23.20 16.92
C ALA A 672 4.48 -23.14 17.16
N SER A 673 4.87 -22.88 18.41
CA SER A 673 6.28 -22.92 18.84
C SER A 673 6.95 -24.24 18.42
N GLY A 674 8.04 -24.14 17.66
CA GLY A 674 8.83 -25.30 17.24
C GLY A 674 9.33 -26.17 18.39
N PRO A 675 10.05 -25.61 19.39
CA PRO A 675 10.58 -26.41 20.50
C PRO A 675 9.51 -26.85 21.51
N PHE A 676 8.41 -26.09 21.66
CA PHE A 676 7.44 -26.29 22.75
C PHE A 676 5.97 -26.32 22.25
N PRO A 677 5.58 -27.27 21.37
CA PRO A 677 4.30 -27.18 20.67
C PRO A 677 3.09 -27.68 21.47
N LEU A 678 3.28 -28.46 22.54
CA LEU A 678 2.16 -29.16 23.19
C LEU A 678 1.16 -28.23 23.89
N ALA A 679 1.57 -27.02 24.30
CA ALA A 679 0.64 -26.03 24.83
C ALA A 679 -0.39 -25.58 23.76
N ALA A 680 0.05 -25.44 22.50
CA ALA A 680 -0.84 -25.11 21.39
C ALA A 680 -1.83 -26.25 21.09
N THR A 681 -1.40 -27.50 21.25
CA THR A 681 -2.29 -28.66 21.02
C THR A 681 -3.28 -28.86 22.17
N ASP A 682 -2.88 -28.58 23.42
CA ASP A 682 -3.80 -28.58 24.57
C ASP A 682 -4.86 -27.47 24.44
N PHE A 683 -4.49 -26.35 23.80
CA PHE A 683 -5.36 -25.21 23.49
C PHE A 683 -6.47 -25.51 22.49
N VAL A 684 -6.36 -26.58 21.70
CA VAL A 684 -7.40 -27.00 20.75
C VAL A 684 -8.73 -27.24 21.46
N GLN A 685 -8.72 -27.88 22.62
CA GLN A 685 -9.95 -28.12 23.37
C GLN A 685 -10.56 -26.81 23.90
N VAL A 686 -9.74 -25.79 24.21
CA VAL A 686 -10.24 -24.46 24.59
C VAL A 686 -10.98 -23.83 23.42
N LEU A 687 -10.44 -23.92 22.20
CA LEU A 687 -11.10 -23.43 20.98
C LEU A 687 -12.44 -24.14 20.73
N GLU A 688 -12.46 -25.47 20.85
CA GLU A 688 -13.67 -26.28 20.67
C GLU A 688 -14.74 -25.96 21.73
N THR A 689 -14.35 -25.73 22.98
CA THR A 689 -15.26 -25.39 24.08
C THR A 689 -15.77 -23.95 24.00
N SER A 690 -15.06 -23.08 23.29
CA SER A 690 -15.39 -21.65 23.15
C SER A 690 -16.19 -21.33 21.89
N ASP A 691 -16.72 -22.37 21.22
CA ASP A 691 -17.52 -22.26 20.00
C ASP A 691 -16.84 -21.43 18.89
N VAL A 692 -15.51 -21.52 18.79
CA VAL A 692 -14.78 -20.84 17.72
C VAL A 692 -15.22 -21.41 16.37
N PRO A 693 -15.74 -20.59 15.44
CA PRO A 693 -16.24 -21.13 14.18
C PRO A 693 -15.15 -21.85 13.39
N ALA A 694 -15.53 -22.98 12.78
CA ALA A 694 -14.62 -23.81 12.00
C ALA A 694 -13.84 -22.99 10.96
N GLY A 695 -12.50 -23.07 11.01
CA GLY A 695 -11.61 -22.39 10.06
C GLY A 695 -11.19 -20.98 10.48
N VAL A 696 -11.78 -20.38 11.52
CA VAL A 696 -11.36 -19.07 12.04
C VAL A 696 -9.97 -19.15 12.68
N VAL A 697 -9.71 -20.21 13.44
CA VAL A 697 -8.40 -20.54 14.00
C VAL A 697 -7.98 -21.91 13.52
N ASN A 698 -6.79 -22.00 12.93
CA ASN A 698 -6.17 -23.26 12.51
C ASN A 698 -4.77 -23.33 13.13
N ILE A 699 -4.39 -24.47 13.68
CA ILE A 699 -3.11 -24.68 14.36
C ILE A 699 -2.35 -25.82 13.68
N LEU A 700 -1.16 -25.48 13.21
CA LEU A 700 -0.16 -26.37 12.65
C LEU A 700 1.00 -26.53 13.63
N THR A 701 1.63 -27.70 13.61
CA THR A 701 2.83 -28.03 14.39
C THR A 701 3.91 -28.61 13.49
N GLY A 702 5.16 -28.58 13.96
CA GLY A 702 6.32 -29.07 13.22
C GLY A 702 7.36 -27.98 12.98
N PRO A 703 8.46 -28.29 12.27
CA PRO A 703 9.53 -27.33 11.98
C PRO A 703 9.00 -26.14 11.17
N GLN A 704 9.10 -24.94 11.74
CA GLN A 704 8.60 -23.72 11.09
C GLN A 704 9.31 -23.44 9.76
N LYS A 705 10.59 -23.82 9.63
CA LYS A 705 11.34 -23.75 8.37
C LYS A 705 10.67 -24.47 7.19
N ASP A 706 9.92 -25.55 7.45
CA ASP A 706 9.24 -26.34 6.42
C ASP A 706 7.88 -25.71 6.04
N ILE A 707 7.34 -24.84 6.89
CA ILE A 707 6.03 -24.21 6.77
C ILE A 707 6.15 -22.77 6.25
N ALA A 708 7.20 -22.05 6.65
CA ALA A 708 7.38 -20.61 6.45
C ALA A 708 7.29 -20.21 4.98
N GLU A 709 8.09 -20.85 4.11
CA GLU A 709 8.07 -20.55 2.68
C GLU A 709 6.72 -20.90 2.06
N THR A 710 6.11 -22.01 2.47
CA THR A 710 4.80 -22.43 1.94
C THR A 710 3.72 -21.41 2.26
N LEU A 711 3.63 -20.92 3.50
CA LEU A 711 2.70 -19.87 3.90
C LEU A 711 3.00 -18.57 3.15
N ALA A 712 4.27 -18.18 3.07
CA ALA A 712 4.69 -16.94 2.44
C ALA A 712 4.48 -16.92 0.91
N ARG A 713 4.54 -18.07 0.24
CA ARG A 713 4.21 -18.21 -1.20
C ARG A 713 2.73 -18.45 -1.48
N HIS A 714 1.91 -18.77 -0.46
CA HIS A 714 0.51 -19.11 -0.68
C HIS A 714 -0.25 -17.92 -1.29
N MET A 715 -0.89 -18.10 -2.43
CA MET A 715 -1.58 -17.02 -3.16
C MET A 715 -2.85 -16.55 -2.44
N ASP A 716 -3.47 -17.47 -1.70
CA ASP A 716 -4.71 -17.26 -0.94
C ASP A 716 -4.47 -16.91 0.54
N VAL A 717 -3.28 -16.40 0.88
CA VAL A 717 -2.97 -15.82 2.19
C VAL A 717 -2.69 -14.33 1.99
N ASP A 718 -3.28 -13.48 2.82
CA ASP A 718 -3.27 -12.03 2.66
C ASP A 718 -2.14 -11.37 3.47
N ALA A 719 -1.69 -12.00 4.55
CA ALA A 719 -0.51 -11.59 5.30
C ALA A 719 0.22 -12.76 5.99
N VAL A 720 1.54 -12.60 6.21
CA VAL A 720 2.34 -13.53 7.02
C VAL A 720 3.11 -12.79 8.12
N TRP A 721 2.93 -13.24 9.36
CA TRP A 721 3.67 -12.78 10.53
C TRP A 721 4.73 -13.81 10.90
N SER A 722 5.94 -13.37 11.23
CA SER A 722 7.05 -14.25 11.59
C SER A 722 7.85 -13.67 12.74
N PHE A 723 7.91 -14.42 13.84
CA PHE A 723 8.67 -14.05 15.04
C PHE A 723 9.78 -15.07 15.33
N GLY A 724 10.53 -15.41 14.27
CA GLY A 724 11.61 -16.39 14.31
C GLY A 724 12.98 -15.76 14.11
N ASP A 725 13.92 -16.55 13.60
CA ASP A 725 15.26 -16.07 13.30
C ASP A 725 15.29 -15.17 12.03
N LYS A 726 16.48 -14.63 11.75
CA LYS A 726 16.71 -13.75 10.60
C LYS A 726 16.53 -14.48 9.26
N ALA A 727 16.91 -15.75 9.16
CA ALA A 727 16.79 -16.52 7.92
C ALA A 727 15.30 -16.77 7.59
N GLN A 728 14.49 -17.11 8.59
CA GLN A 728 13.05 -17.24 8.46
C GLN A 728 12.40 -15.90 8.04
N SER A 729 12.85 -14.78 8.61
CA SER A 729 12.38 -13.45 8.23
C SER A 729 12.66 -13.16 6.75
N GLU A 730 13.88 -13.43 6.28
CA GLU A 730 14.26 -13.28 4.88
C GLU A 730 13.43 -14.19 3.95
N THR A 731 13.27 -15.47 4.30
CA THR A 731 12.45 -16.41 3.53
C THR A 731 11.02 -15.92 3.37
N VAL A 732 10.40 -15.46 4.46
CA VAL A 732 9.02 -14.95 4.45
C VAL A 732 8.88 -13.72 3.55
N GLU A 733 9.78 -12.74 3.71
CA GLU A 733 9.74 -11.52 2.91
C GLU A 733 10.04 -11.75 1.43
N ARG A 734 11.00 -12.62 1.10
CA ARG A 734 11.34 -12.94 -0.29
C ARG A 734 10.19 -13.66 -0.99
N ALA A 735 9.62 -14.66 -0.33
CA ALA A 735 8.50 -15.43 -0.86
C ALA A 735 7.20 -14.62 -0.98
N SER A 736 7.01 -13.58 -0.17
CA SER A 736 5.78 -12.77 -0.20
C SER A 736 5.61 -11.95 -1.49
N ALA A 737 6.70 -11.71 -2.23
CA ALA A 737 6.68 -10.98 -3.50
C ALA A 737 5.74 -11.62 -4.54
N GLN A 738 5.39 -12.89 -4.41
CA GLN A 738 4.54 -13.59 -5.39
C GLN A 738 3.16 -12.93 -5.57
N ASN A 739 2.43 -12.68 -4.49
CA ASN A 739 1.15 -11.93 -4.48
C ASN A 739 1.23 -10.60 -3.74
N LEU A 740 2.44 -10.18 -3.33
CA LEU A 740 2.71 -8.97 -2.55
C LEU A 740 1.93 -8.89 -1.22
N LYS A 741 1.60 -10.05 -0.62
CA LYS A 741 0.99 -10.11 0.71
C LYS A 741 1.82 -9.32 1.72
N ARG A 742 1.14 -8.74 2.71
CA ARG A 742 1.80 -8.04 3.80
C ARG A 742 2.67 -8.99 4.61
N THR A 743 3.83 -8.52 5.03
CA THR A 743 4.68 -9.26 5.97
C THR A 743 4.94 -8.45 7.22
N TRP A 744 4.98 -9.13 8.36
CA TRP A 744 5.46 -8.55 9.61
C TRP A 744 6.46 -9.49 10.24
N VAL A 745 7.74 -9.12 10.16
CA VAL A 745 8.85 -9.94 10.62
C VAL A 745 9.64 -9.22 11.71
N ASN A 746 10.27 -9.97 12.61
CA ASN A 746 11.11 -9.43 13.68
C ASN A 746 12.59 -9.32 13.29
N ASN A 747 13.00 -9.78 12.10
CA ASN A 747 14.39 -9.75 11.62
C ASN A 747 15.38 -10.45 12.56
N GLY A 748 14.94 -11.48 13.30
CA GLY A 748 15.77 -12.15 14.30
C GLY A 748 16.02 -11.33 15.56
N MET A 749 15.19 -10.32 15.83
CA MET A 749 15.20 -9.56 17.09
C MET A 749 14.17 -10.14 18.06
N ALA A 750 14.56 -10.23 19.33
CA ALA A 750 13.70 -10.60 20.44
C ALA A 750 12.60 -9.55 20.62
N ARG A 751 11.44 -10.01 21.10
CA ARG A 751 10.29 -9.17 21.43
C ARG A 751 9.97 -9.33 22.91
N ASP A 752 9.62 -8.24 23.59
CA ASP A 752 9.10 -8.31 24.94
C ASP A 752 7.63 -8.79 24.93
N TRP A 753 7.44 -10.11 24.96
CA TRP A 753 6.12 -10.75 24.94
C TRP A 753 5.30 -10.47 26.20
N ASP A 754 5.96 -10.23 27.33
CA ASP A 754 5.32 -9.97 28.62
C ASP A 754 4.86 -8.51 28.74
N GLY A 755 5.57 -7.59 28.08
CA GLY A 755 5.33 -6.16 28.10
C GLY A 755 4.45 -5.63 26.98
N ALA A 756 4.68 -4.36 26.62
CA ALA A 756 3.88 -3.63 25.64
C ALA A 756 4.13 -4.06 24.20
N GLU A 757 5.27 -4.70 23.89
CA GLU A 757 5.54 -5.19 22.53
C GLU A 757 4.76 -6.47 22.22
N GLY A 758 4.41 -7.29 23.22
CA GLY A 758 3.54 -8.45 23.06
C GLY A 758 2.04 -8.12 23.00
N GLU A 759 1.66 -6.85 23.17
CA GLU A 759 0.26 -6.35 23.14
C GLU A 759 0.08 -5.15 22.22
N GLY A 760 -1.17 -4.73 22.05
CA GLY A 760 -1.50 -3.35 21.76
C GLY A 760 -1.77 -3.06 20.30
N LYS A 761 -1.75 -1.77 19.96
CA LYS A 761 -2.22 -1.27 18.67
C LYS A 761 -1.36 -1.73 17.50
N ALA A 762 -0.10 -2.13 17.71
CA ALA A 762 0.75 -2.66 16.65
C ALA A 762 0.16 -3.94 16.03
N PHE A 763 -0.37 -4.85 16.86
CA PHE A 763 -1.06 -6.05 16.36
C PHE A 763 -2.37 -5.71 15.67
N LEU A 764 -3.14 -4.76 16.19
CA LEU A 764 -4.39 -4.31 15.56
C LEU A 764 -4.13 -3.69 14.19
N HIS A 765 -3.09 -2.87 14.06
CA HIS A 765 -2.66 -2.31 12.78
C HIS A 765 -2.15 -3.41 11.83
N ALA A 766 -1.35 -4.36 12.30
CA ALA A 766 -0.93 -5.50 11.50
C ALA A 766 -2.12 -6.38 11.02
N ALA A 767 -3.23 -6.37 11.77
CA ALA A 767 -4.44 -7.13 11.51
C ALA A 767 -5.54 -6.36 10.76
N THR A 768 -5.32 -5.09 10.40
CA THR A 768 -6.30 -4.26 9.70
C THR A 768 -5.75 -3.60 8.46
N GLU A 769 -6.61 -3.45 7.45
CA GLU A 769 -6.45 -2.53 6.34
C GLU A 769 -7.21 -1.23 6.63
N VAL A 770 -6.79 -0.14 5.97
CA VAL A 770 -7.54 1.12 5.96
C VAL A 770 -8.22 1.28 4.61
N LYS A 771 -9.54 1.43 4.61
CA LYS A 771 -10.33 1.80 3.42
C LYS A 771 -10.93 3.18 3.59
N ASN A 772 -10.56 4.12 2.73
CA ASN A 772 -11.15 5.46 2.71
C ASN A 772 -12.39 5.49 1.83
N ILE A 773 -13.56 5.64 2.44
CA ILE A 773 -14.84 5.78 1.73
C ILE A 773 -15.23 7.26 1.74
N TRP A 774 -15.21 7.88 0.56
CA TRP A 774 -15.61 9.27 0.38
C TRP A 774 -17.11 9.33 0.12
N ILE A 775 -17.82 10.10 0.93
CA ILE A 775 -19.27 10.22 0.84
C ILE A 775 -19.70 11.69 0.78
N PRO A 776 -20.81 11.99 0.10
CA PRO A 776 -21.46 13.28 0.22
C PRO A 776 -21.83 13.58 1.68
N TYR A 777 -21.53 14.79 2.12
CA TYR A 777 -21.90 15.30 3.43
C TYR A 777 -22.15 16.80 3.28
N GLY A 778 -23.25 17.29 3.85
CA GLY A 778 -23.59 18.71 3.83
C GLY A 778 -23.06 19.36 5.09
N GLU A 779 -22.14 20.31 4.94
CA GLU A 779 -21.83 21.32 5.95
C GLU A 779 -22.41 22.68 5.53
#